data_AF-A0AAD1Q7B7-F1
#
_entry.id   AF-A0AAD1Q7B7-F1
#
_cell.length_a   1.000
_cell.length_b   1.000
_cell.length_c   1.000
_cell.angle_alpha   90.00
_cell.angle_beta   90.00
_cell.angle_gamma   90.00
#
_symmetry.space_group_name_H-M   'P 1'
#
loop_
_entity.id
_entity.type
_entity.pdbx_description
1 polymer ?
#
loop_
_entity_poly.entity_id
_entity_poly.type
_entity_poly.pdbx_seq_one_letter_code
_entity_poly.pdbx_strand_id
1 'polypeptide(L)'
;MNPSIEDLIQSAITDLDVGNLREADQTISRILARDPDHAQTYKVLGDWYEVQGLFPEAISAYKQAIKLQPDFVEAYAYLAQVLRNTGEFEPAFFCYKKALNLRPTWTELYFQWGQAYYWSGDIPKAIRCYQKTLEQNPNHVNSYFTLAMAYGQLGDTKRAIALYQRVIHLQPDFANAYNNLGCLLFGINDYDGALEAWEKSLIYNDNEIEKSLIYNNIGQVFNAQGRIKEAIKSYHQALNIKDDFPLAYTNLGKILQQQNQHKNAVSYFEKVIELEPENIFAYTDCGASLLNLGRLDAALSCFKKVIELEPKFVEGYCQGVQKRSELDELSLARKSCADFLIALQQDDTPPTPPCQGGARGSTSVPHPYQEGARGGKTVYEHLYQTYLHLGNTLTIYGKFDQAVSYYQKATQIQPYSVEIYLKLGNCLFKNQQLNAALTIYQIALNLLKNESIFSHIQLLEVNLQLGRILEKQGYWESAADYYSQVLQTQQEKEFNSWVNDHPSILTLWQEWANAPYIQQTDIPEGVCDSTLTWLTNNNLQDSHYCNLSGLCGSQNLDNWKQTPSKPNQCGGLDCEICLKNVFKCFHWQNLGQGIQKGLTSKNNTVSTPLFVAIIPNGRAWIVPQQNYWMVCKAIAIITPDNQLLADVSREYPAPLPGCPSYDPQQHQVFQQSELPPLETIEGRVVVLSGLSGNVYFHWMVDVLPRLELLRQSGINFDQIDWFLVNSYQAPFQRETLTRLGIPEFKILESDQFPHIQAQQLIVPSFAGHTGWLQPWAIDTLRRWFLPKSPSPGKNYPERIYISRGDASYRQVLNEDEVIQFLRPWGFVTVQLETLSFTEQVALFAEAKVIMGAHGSGLTNILFCQPGTQVIEFMSPHYNRHYYWVISQYLGLEHYCLTGDGFACYPLRGLMYQNPLTEDIWLNLVSLKRLLEILFVRSPWK
;
A
#
# COMPACT_ATOMS: atom_id res chain seq x y z
N MET A 1 -28.46 7.91 76.17
CA MET A 1 -28.38 9.14 75.36
C MET A 1 -28.63 8.75 73.91
N ASN A 2 -29.43 9.49 73.15
CA ASN A 2 -29.54 9.22 71.72
C ASN A 2 -28.18 9.50 71.07
N PRO A 3 -27.63 8.62 70.23
CA PRO A 3 -26.41 8.89 69.49
C PRO A 3 -26.59 10.14 68.63
N SER A 4 -25.53 10.94 68.51
CA SER A 4 -25.53 12.14 67.67
C SER A 4 -25.67 11.74 66.20
N ILE A 5 -26.00 12.70 65.32
CA ILE A 5 -26.05 12.46 63.87
C ILE A 5 -24.65 12.07 63.36
N GLU A 6 -23.59 12.65 63.90
CA GLU A 6 -22.20 12.31 63.55
C GLU A 6 -21.85 10.87 63.92
N ASP A 7 -22.25 10.40 65.12
CA ASP A 7 -22.04 9.01 65.54
C ASP A 7 -22.77 8.02 64.61
N LEU A 8 -23.99 8.37 64.20
CA LEU A 8 -24.79 7.55 63.28
C LEU A 8 -24.18 7.52 61.88
N ILE A 9 -23.62 8.62 61.40
CA ILE A 9 -22.93 8.68 60.11
C ILE A 9 -21.68 7.82 60.13
N GLN A 10 -20.88 7.92 61.20
CA GLN A 10 -19.69 7.09 61.33
C GLN A 10 -20.05 5.59 61.40
N SER A 11 -21.15 5.25 62.08
CA SER A 11 -21.70 3.89 62.08
C SER A 11 -22.10 3.44 60.68
N ALA A 12 -22.83 4.27 59.92
CA ALA A 12 -23.25 3.93 58.56
C ALA A 12 -22.06 3.74 57.60
N ILE A 13 -21.00 4.55 57.74
CA ILE A 13 -19.75 4.40 56.97
C ILE A 13 -19.07 3.08 57.34
N THR A 14 -18.96 2.75 58.62
CA THR A 14 -18.36 1.48 59.07
C THR A 14 -19.17 0.27 58.59
N ASP A 15 -20.51 0.36 58.63
CA ASP A 15 -21.38 -0.70 58.11
C ASP A 15 -21.20 -0.87 56.59
N LEU A 16 -21.00 0.22 55.84
CA LEU A 16 -20.66 0.17 54.41
C LEU A 16 -19.30 -0.48 54.16
N ASP A 17 -18.27 -0.08 54.91
CA ASP A 17 -16.89 -0.59 54.77
C ASP A 17 -16.81 -2.10 55.06
N VAL A 18 -17.62 -2.61 55.99
CA VAL A 18 -17.68 -4.03 56.37
C VAL A 18 -18.70 -4.82 55.52
N GLY A 19 -19.49 -4.14 54.67
CA GLY A 19 -20.46 -4.76 53.76
C GLY A 19 -21.84 -5.05 54.37
N ASN A 20 -22.14 -4.51 55.54
CA ASN A 20 -23.44 -4.63 56.21
C ASN A 20 -24.48 -3.64 55.62
N LEU A 21 -24.79 -3.81 54.34
CA LEU A 21 -25.63 -2.86 53.56
C LEU A 21 -27.01 -2.60 54.16
N ARG A 22 -27.60 -3.59 54.85
CA ARG A 22 -28.92 -3.48 55.48
C ARG A 22 -28.88 -2.62 56.75
N GLU A 23 -27.80 -2.69 57.51
CA GLU A 23 -27.61 -1.91 58.73
C GLU A 23 -27.27 -0.46 58.37
N ALA A 24 -26.44 -0.27 57.34
CA ALA A 24 -26.16 1.03 56.75
C ALA A 24 -27.46 1.73 56.28
N ASP A 25 -28.32 1.04 55.52
CA ASP A 25 -29.60 1.60 55.03
C ASP A 25 -30.54 2.04 56.16
N GLN A 26 -30.69 1.20 57.19
CA GLN A 26 -31.50 1.53 58.37
C GLN A 26 -30.94 2.75 59.11
N THR A 27 -29.61 2.85 59.22
CA THR A 27 -28.94 3.97 59.87
C THR A 27 -29.08 5.25 59.05
N ILE A 28 -28.87 5.20 57.73
CA ILE A 28 -29.08 6.32 56.79
C ILE A 28 -30.52 6.83 56.86
N SER A 29 -31.51 5.92 56.80
CA SER A 29 -32.93 6.25 56.91
C SER A 29 -33.29 6.91 58.25
N ARG A 30 -32.70 6.44 59.36
CA ARG A 30 -32.87 7.06 60.68
C ARG A 30 -32.28 8.47 60.75
N ILE A 31 -31.16 8.71 60.08
CA ILE A 31 -30.55 10.04 60.02
C ILE A 31 -31.43 10.99 59.19
N LEU A 32 -31.85 10.58 57.99
CA LEU A 32 -32.70 11.40 57.11
C LEU A 32 -34.08 11.69 57.73
N ALA A 33 -34.61 10.80 58.57
CA ALA A 33 -35.84 11.05 59.32
C ALA A 33 -35.65 12.09 60.45
N ARG A 34 -34.44 12.25 60.98
CA ARG A 34 -34.10 13.24 62.01
C ARG A 34 -33.69 14.59 61.41
N ASP A 35 -32.93 14.56 60.33
CA ASP A 35 -32.42 15.72 59.61
C ASP A 35 -32.42 15.46 58.09
N PRO A 36 -33.51 15.85 57.40
CA PRO A 36 -33.65 15.65 55.96
C PRO A 36 -32.71 16.51 55.11
N ASP A 37 -32.06 17.53 55.67
CA ASP A 37 -31.22 18.49 54.92
C ASP A 37 -29.72 18.30 55.23
N HIS A 38 -29.33 17.14 55.76
CA HIS A 38 -27.95 16.84 56.14
C HIS A 38 -27.10 16.36 54.93
N ALA A 39 -26.23 17.24 54.42
CA ALA A 39 -25.43 16.99 53.20
C ALA A 39 -24.56 15.72 53.26
N GLN A 40 -23.86 15.49 54.38
CA GLN A 40 -23.00 14.31 54.57
C GLN A 40 -23.80 13.01 54.48
N THR A 41 -25.07 13.00 54.94
CA THR A 41 -25.93 11.82 54.88
C THR A 41 -26.26 11.44 53.43
N TYR A 42 -26.50 12.44 52.58
CA TYR A 42 -26.69 12.22 51.14
C TYR A 42 -25.43 11.75 50.43
N LYS A 43 -24.24 12.15 50.88
CA LYS A 43 -22.98 11.57 50.39
C LYS A 43 -22.90 10.08 50.72
N VAL A 44 -23.15 9.71 51.99
CA VAL A 44 -23.13 8.31 52.44
C VAL A 44 -24.22 7.47 51.75
N LEU A 45 -25.39 8.07 51.48
CA LEU A 45 -26.44 7.46 50.66
C LEU A 45 -25.97 7.22 49.21
N GLY A 46 -25.23 8.18 48.64
CA GLY A 46 -24.59 8.02 47.34
C GLY A 46 -23.59 6.86 47.31
N ASP A 47 -22.74 6.75 48.32
CA ASP A 47 -21.80 5.63 48.47
C ASP A 47 -22.55 4.29 48.54
N TRP A 48 -23.63 4.23 49.32
CA TRP A 48 -24.47 3.04 49.45
C TRP A 48 -25.08 2.60 48.12
N TYR A 49 -25.59 3.54 47.31
CA TYR A 49 -26.10 3.26 45.97
C TYR A 49 -24.98 2.81 45.02
N GLU A 50 -23.79 3.42 45.10
CA GLU A 50 -22.64 3.06 44.28
C GLU A 50 -22.18 1.62 44.55
N VAL A 51 -22.11 1.20 45.82
CA VAL A 51 -21.76 -0.19 46.19
C VAL A 51 -22.74 -1.22 45.62
N GLN A 52 -24.00 -0.82 45.40
CA GLN A 52 -25.03 -1.68 44.77
C GLN A 52 -25.06 -1.60 43.24
N GLY A 53 -24.24 -0.73 42.63
CA GLY A 53 -24.28 -0.48 41.19
C GLY A 53 -25.48 0.36 40.72
N LEU A 54 -26.20 1.01 41.64
CA LEU A 54 -27.33 1.89 41.35
C LEU A 54 -26.83 3.30 41.02
N PHE A 55 -26.16 3.43 39.88
CA PHE A 55 -25.46 4.67 39.49
C PHE A 55 -26.38 5.90 39.32
N PRO A 56 -27.59 5.81 38.73
CA PRO A 56 -28.49 6.97 38.63
C PRO A 56 -28.91 7.53 39.99
N GLU A 57 -29.21 6.65 40.94
CA GLU A 57 -29.58 7.00 42.32
C GLU A 57 -28.40 7.59 43.08
N ALA A 58 -27.20 7.02 42.91
CA ALA A 58 -25.96 7.57 43.46
C ALA A 58 -25.70 9.00 42.96
N ILE A 59 -25.84 9.24 41.64
CA ILE A 59 -25.70 10.57 41.04
C ILE A 59 -26.70 11.56 41.65
N SER A 60 -27.96 11.13 41.85
CA SER A 60 -28.99 11.97 42.46
C SER A 60 -28.66 12.32 43.91
N ALA A 61 -28.21 11.33 44.71
CA ALA A 61 -27.81 11.53 46.10
C ALA A 61 -26.61 12.48 46.23
N TYR A 62 -25.55 12.30 45.44
CA TYR A 62 -24.40 13.22 45.44
C TYR A 62 -24.77 14.63 44.98
N LYS A 63 -25.64 14.78 43.97
CA LYS A 63 -26.16 16.11 43.56
C LYS A 63 -26.94 16.79 44.67
N GLN A 64 -27.73 16.02 45.44
CA GLN A 64 -28.45 16.55 46.59
C GLN A 64 -27.48 16.98 47.71
N ALA A 65 -26.43 16.21 47.99
CA ALA A 65 -25.38 16.59 48.92
C ALA A 65 -24.71 17.92 48.52
N ILE A 66 -24.37 18.10 47.24
CA ILE A 66 -23.80 19.34 46.69
C ILE A 66 -24.79 20.51 46.76
N LYS A 67 -26.08 20.25 46.55
CA LYS A 67 -27.13 21.29 46.64
C LYS A 67 -27.25 21.83 48.07
N LEU A 68 -27.16 20.95 49.06
CA LEU A 68 -27.23 21.29 50.48
C LEU A 68 -25.92 21.95 50.96
N GLN A 69 -24.78 21.50 50.44
CA GLN A 69 -23.47 22.05 50.75
C GLN A 69 -22.62 22.27 49.47
N PRO A 70 -22.64 23.49 48.89
CA PRO A 70 -21.96 23.78 47.62
C PRO A 70 -20.43 23.73 47.62
N ASP A 71 -19.78 23.69 48.79
CA ASP A 71 -18.33 23.56 48.96
C ASP A 71 -17.90 22.15 49.40
N PHE A 72 -18.80 21.17 49.29
CA PHE A 72 -18.54 19.79 49.72
C PHE A 72 -17.64 19.03 48.72
N VAL A 73 -16.34 19.04 49.01
CA VAL A 73 -15.28 18.53 48.12
C VAL A 73 -15.46 17.05 47.78
N GLU A 74 -15.74 16.22 48.79
CA GLU A 74 -15.94 14.79 48.66
C GLU A 74 -17.11 14.48 47.73
N ALA A 75 -18.26 15.14 47.91
CA ALA A 75 -19.43 14.92 47.06
C ALA A 75 -19.15 15.22 45.57
N TYR A 76 -18.36 16.26 45.26
CA TYR A 76 -17.89 16.50 43.90
C TYR A 76 -16.95 15.39 43.39
N ALA A 77 -16.02 14.91 44.23
CA ALA A 77 -15.06 13.87 43.84
C ALA A 77 -15.74 12.53 43.53
N TYR A 78 -16.65 12.08 44.41
CA TYR A 78 -17.39 10.83 44.22
C TYR A 78 -18.42 10.92 43.09
N LEU A 79 -19.09 12.07 42.92
CA LEU A 79 -19.93 12.31 41.74
C LEU A 79 -19.11 12.20 40.45
N ALA A 80 -17.90 12.78 40.41
CA ALA A 80 -17.02 12.69 39.25
C ALA A 80 -16.61 11.25 38.92
N GLN A 81 -16.35 10.44 39.95
CA GLN A 81 -16.04 9.02 39.81
C GLN A 81 -17.20 8.23 39.20
N VAL A 82 -18.42 8.41 39.70
CA VAL A 82 -19.59 7.71 39.15
C VAL A 82 -19.86 8.16 37.72
N LEU A 83 -19.80 9.45 37.43
CA LEU A 83 -19.97 9.99 36.06
C LEU A 83 -18.91 9.45 35.09
N ARG A 84 -17.66 9.30 35.55
CA ARG A 84 -16.61 8.66 34.75
C ARG A 84 -16.95 7.19 34.48
N ASN A 85 -17.42 6.45 35.48
CA ASN A 85 -17.78 5.03 35.34
C ASN A 85 -19.01 4.84 34.41
N THR A 86 -19.91 5.82 34.32
CA THR A 86 -21.04 5.82 33.37
C THR A 86 -20.69 6.38 31.98
N GLY A 87 -19.44 6.82 31.76
CA GLY A 87 -18.97 7.39 30.48
C GLY A 87 -19.33 8.86 30.26
N GLU A 88 -19.92 9.54 31.24
CA GLU A 88 -20.25 10.97 31.21
C GLU A 88 -19.03 11.84 31.55
N PHE A 89 -18.04 11.85 30.65
CA PHE A 89 -16.73 12.46 30.90
C PHE A 89 -16.75 13.98 31.12
N GLU A 90 -17.53 14.74 30.35
CA GLU A 90 -17.57 16.21 30.49
C GLU A 90 -18.11 16.67 31.86
N PRO A 91 -19.27 16.17 32.34
CA PRO A 91 -19.71 16.38 33.71
C PRO A 91 -18.68 15.93 34.76
N ALA A 92 -18.01 14.79 34.55
CA ALA A 92 -16.97 14.30 35.45
C ALA A 92 -15.80 15.28 35.55
N PHE A 93 -15.31 15.81 34.42
CA PHE A 93 -14.22 16.78 34.40
C PHE A 93 -14.56 18.08 35.13
N PHE A 94 -15.81 18.56 35.00
CA PHE A 94 -16.29 19.70 35.77
C PHE A 94 -16.20 19.45 37.28
N CYS A 95 -16.68 18.29 37.73
CA CYS A 95 -16.69 17.90 39.14
C CYS A 95 -15.28 17.70 39.69
N TYR A 96 -14.39 17.01 38.96
CA TYR A 96 -12.97 16.89 39.33
C TYR A 96 -12.27 18.24 39.47
N LYS A 97 -12.50 19.15 38.52
CA LYS A 97 -11.93 20.51 38.57
C LYS A 97 -12.45 21.30 39.77
N LYS A 98 -13.75 21.19 40.09
CA LYS A 98 -14.34 21.85 41.28
C LYS A 98 -13.74 21.32 42.57
N ALA A 99 -13.67 20.00 42.73
CA ALA A 99 -13.07 19.38 43.92
C ALA A 99 -11.59 19.77 44.08
N LEU A 100 -10.79 19.78 43.00
CA LEU A 100 -9.37 20.18 43.05
C LEU A 100 -9.16 21.68 43.27
N ASN A 101 -10.10 22.54 42.87
CA ASN A 101 -10.03 23.96 43.20
C ASN A 101 -10.27 24.20 44.70
N LEU A 102 -11.16 23.41 45.31
CA LEU A 102 -11.46 23.47 46.74
C LEU A 102 -10.35 22.83 47.59
N ARG A 103 -9.76 21.73 47.11
CA ARG A 103 -8.65 21.02 47.77
C ARG A 103 -7.54 20.63 46.78
N PRO A 104 -6.58 21.54 46.49
CA PRO A 104 -5.51 21.29 45.51
C PRO A 104 -4.49 20.21 45.90
N THR A 105 -4.42 19.83 47.18
CA THR A 105 -3.45 18.87 47.72
C THR A 105 -3.94 17.42 47.68
N TRP A 106 -5.10 17.15 47.08
CA TRP A 106 -5.64 15.80 47.00
C TRP A 106 -5.00 14.99 45.86
N THR A 107 -3.85 14.40 46.15
CA THR A 107 -3.00 13.65 45.20
C THR A 107 -3.75 12.54 44.46
N GLU A 108 -4.57 11.76 45.18
CA GLU A 108 -5.39 10.69 44.61
C GLU A 108 -6.39 11.21 43.57
N LEU A 109 -6.95 12.40 43.78
CA LEU A 109 -7.93 12.99 42.89
C LEU A 109 -7.32 13.36 41.52
N TYR A 110 -6.04 13.74 41.48
CA TYR A 110 -5.32 13.90 40.21
C TYR A 110 -5.19 12.58 39.45
N PHE A 111 -4.95 11.45 40.14
CA PHE A 111 -4.87 10.15 39.49
C PHE A 111 -6.24 9.73 38.93
N GLN A 112 -7.32 9.88 39.70
CA GLN A 112 -8.69 9.58 39.26
C GLN A 112 -9.12 10.46 38.07
N TRP A 113 -8.75 11.75 38.08
CA TRP A 113 -9.00 12.64 36.94
C TRP A 113 -8.18 12.26 35.70
N GLY A 114 -6.92 11.82 35.91
CA GLY A 114 -6.08 11.27 34.85
C GLY A 114 -6.71 10.05 34.19
N GLN A 115 -7.28 9.12 34.98
CA GLN A 115 -8.03 7.96 34.45
C GLN A 115 -9.23 8.38 33.61
N ALA A 116 -9.97 9.41 34.03
CA ALA A 116 -11.08 9.93 33.23
C ALA A 116 -10.61 10.47 31.87
N TYR A 117 -9.50 11.22 31.82
CA TYR A 117 -8.92 11.67 30.56
C TYR A 117 -8.35 10.52 29.71
N TYR A 118 -7.80 9.49 30.34
CA TYR A 118 -7.30 8.30 29.66
C TYR A 118 -8.44 7.56 28.96
N TRP A 119 -9.55 7.30 29.66
CA TRP A 119 -10.73 6.64 29.08
C TRP A 119 -11.49 7.51 28.06
N SER A 120 -11.44 8.84 28.19
CA SER A 120 -11.98 9.74 27.17
C SER A 120 -11.09 9.89 25.93
N GLY A 121 -9.88 9.32 25.95
CA GLY A 121 -8.89 9.40 24.86
C GLY A 121 -8.02 10.66 24.82
N ASP A 122 -8.12 11.58 25.80
CA ASP A 122 -7.25 12.75 25.91
C ASP A 122 -5.96 12.39 26.67
N ILE A 123 -5.13 11.56 26.02
CA ILE A 123 -3.90 11.02 26.59
C ILE A 123 -2.93 12.10 27.08
N PRO A 124 -2.70 13.24 26.38
CA PRO A 124 -1.84 14.30 26.88
C PRO A 124 -2.27 14.90 28.22
N LYS A 125 -3.58 15.08 28.44
CA LYS A 125 -4.08 15.57 29.74
C LYS A 125 -3.99 14.50 30.82
N ALA A 126 -4.22 13.22 30.48
CA ALA A 126 -4.02 12.11 31.40
C ALA A 126 -2.58 12.07 31.93
N ILE A 127 -1.59 12.18 31.04
CA ILE A 127 -0.16 12.22 31.38
C ILE A 127 0.15 13.34 32.38
N ARG A 128 -0.35 14.56 32.14
CA ARG A 128 -0.13 15.69 33.06
C ARG A 128 -0.71 15.43 34.45
N CYS A 129 -1.88 14.79 34.52
CA CYS A 129 -2.51 14.44 35.79
C CYS A 129 -1.68 13.39 36.55
N TYR A 130 -1.22 12.33 35.87
CA TYR A 130 -0.36 11.32 36.49
C TYR A 130 0.99 11.88 36.93
N GLN A 131 1.59 12.79 36.16
CA GLN A 131 2.82 13.49 36.55
C GLN A 131 2.63 14.29 37.82
N LYS A 132 1.53 15.04 37.95
CA LYS A 132 1.18 15.73 39.20
C LYS A 132 1.02 14.78 40.38
N THR A 133 0.41 13.61 40.17
CA THR A 133 0.33 12.58 41.22
C THR A 133 1.73 12.14 41.65
N LEU A 134 2.65 11.92 40.71
CA LEU A 134 4.03 11.49 40.99
C LEU A 134 4.92 12.59 41.60
N GLU A 135 4.66 13.86 41.30
CA GLU A 135 5.31 15.00 41.96
C GLU A 135 5.00 15.03 43.47
N GLN A 136 3.77 14.67 43.85
CA GLN A 136 3.29 14.67 45.23
C GLN A 136 3.55 13.34 45.94
N ASN A 137 3.49 12.21 45.22
CA ASN A 137 3.76 10.86 45.71
C ASN A 137 4.68 10.10 44.73
N PRO A 138 6.01 10.20 44.90
CA PRO A 138 6.99 9.61 43.98
C PRO A 138 7.01 8.07 43.91
N ASN A 139 6.32 7.38 44.82
CA ASN A 139 6.25 5.92 44.89
C ASN A 139 4.87 5.38 44.53
N HIS A 140 3.99 6.19 43.92
CA HIS A 140 2.65 5.76 43.54
C HIS A 140 2.68 4.79 42.34
N VAL A 141 2.64 3.48 42.62
CA VAL A 141 2.78 2.39 41.63
C VAL A 141 1.77 2.50 40.50
N ASN A 142 0.49 2.69 40.81
CA ASN A 142 -0.59 2.79 39.82
C ASN A 142 -0.39 3.96 38.85
N SER A 143 0.15 5.09 39.31
CA SER A 143 0.46 6.21 38.41
C SER A 143 1.59 5.90 37.46
N TYR A 144 2.65 5.22 37.89
CA TYR A 144 3.70 4.77 36.96
C TYR A 144 3.15 3.78 35.94
N PHE A 145 2.30 2.84 36.37
CA PHE A 145 1.68 1.84 35.49
C PHE A 145 0.79 2.50 34.42
N THR A 146 -0.17 3.35 34.81
CA THR A 146 -1.05 3.99 33.83
C THR A 146 -0.33 5.06 33.00
N LEU A 147 0.73 5.69 33.54
CA LEU A 147 1.59 6.57 32.76
C LEU A 147 2.39 5.80 31.70
N ALA A 148 2.87 4.58 32.02
CA ALA A 148 3.52 3.70 31.06
C ALA A 148 2.55 3.29 29.93
N MET A 149 1.30 2.93 30.27
CA MET A 149 0.25 2.66 29.28
C MET A 149 0.00 3.86 28.37
N ALA A 150 -0.12 5.06 28.95
CA ALA A 150 -0.32 6.31 28.19
C ALA A 150 0.83 6.60 27.21
N TYR A 151 2.08 6.43 27.63
CA TYR A 151 3.23 6.59 26.73
C TYR A 151 3.31 5.49 25.66
N GLY A 152 2.94 4.26 25.99
CA GLY A 152 2.82 3.16 25.04
C GLY A 152 1.79 3.49 23.94
N GLN A 153 0.64 4.03 24.31
CA GLN A 153 -0.40 4.45 23.35
C GLN A 153 0.03 5.61 22.44
N LEU A 154 0.93 6.48 22.92
CA LEU A 154 1.55 7.53 22.10
C LEU A 154 2.69 7.02 21.21
N GLY A 155 3.05 5.74 21.30
CA GLY A 155 4.18 5.15 20.57
C GLY A 155 5.55 5.47 21.16
N ASP A 156 5.62 6.07 22.36
CA ASP A 156 6.90 6.27 23.05
C ASP A 156 7.28 5.03 23.86
N THR A 157 7.66 3.99 23.14
CA THR A 157 8.01 2.68 23.70
C THR A 157 9.16 2.76 24.70
N LYS A 158 10.14 3.64 24.47
CA LYS A 158 11.31 3.78 25.35
C LYS A 158 10.91 4.29 26.74
N ARG A 159 10.09 5.35 26.82
CA ARG A 159 9.61 5.84 28.11
C ARG A 159 8.68 4.84 28.78
N ALA A 160 7.80 4.20 28.02
CA ALA A 160 6.88 3.20 28.56
C ALA A 160 7.63 2.01 29.22
N ILE A 161 8.67 1.46 28.57
CA ILE A 161 9.51 0.39 29.13
C ILE A 161 10.15 0.82 30.45
N ALA A 162 10.77 2.00 30.50
CA ALA A 162 11.42 2.50 31.71
C ALA A 162 10.44 2.65 32.88
N LEU A 163 9.21 3.08 32.59
CA LEU A 163 8.15 3.22 33.59
C LEU A 163 7.63 1.86 34.08
N TYR A 164 7.45 0.86 33.20
CA TYR A 164 7.12 -0.50 33.64
C TYR A 164 8.23 -1.14 34.48
N GLN A 165 9.50 -0.92 34.14
CA GLN A 165 10.62 -1.36 34.97
C GLN A 165 10.60 -0.68 36.36
N ARG A 166 10.16 0.59 36.43
CA ARG A 166 9.96 1.29 37.71
C ARG A 166 8.81 0.69 38.52
N VAL A 167 7.70 0.32 37.88
CA VAL A 167 6.59 -0.41 38.53
C VAL A 167 7.10 -1.72 39.13
N ILE A 168 7.80 -2.53 38.34
CA ILE A 168 8.37 -3.82 38.76
C ILE A 168 9.37 -3.65 39.92
N HIS A 169 10.17 -2.58 39.92
CA HIS A 169 11.08 -2.29 41.01
C HIS A 169 10.36 -1.94 42.32
N LEU A 170 9.26 -1.20 42.24
CA LEU A 170 8.46 -0.82 43.42
C LEU A 170 7.59 -1.97 43.91
N GLN A 171 7.09 -2.80 42.99
CA GLN A 171 6.22 -3.93 43.26
C GLN A 171 6.60 -5.13 42.35
N PRO A 172 7.50 -6.03 42.83
CA PRO A 172 8.02 -7.14 42.02
C PRO A 172 7.01 -8.22 41.64
N ASP A 173 5.84 -8.29 42.27
CA ASP A 173 4.78 -9.25 41.99
C ASP A 173 3.66 -8.69 41.10
N PHE A 174 3.86 -7.50 40.49
CA PHE A 174 2.85 -6.85 39.66
C PHE A 174 2.74 -7.50 38.27
N ALA A 175 1.97 -8.59 38.16
CA ALA A 175 1.83 -9.39 36.93
C ALA A 175 1.50 -8.57 35.67
N ASN A 176 0.56 -7.62 35.77
CA ASN A 176 0.13 -6.78 34.62
C ASN A 176 1.26 -5.92 34.04
N ALA A 177 2.24 -5.52 34.84
CA ALA A 177 3.39 -4.74 34.39
C ALA A 177 4.34 -5.61 33.57
N TYR A 178 4.55 -6.85 33.99
CA TYR A 178 5.28 -7.85 33.22
C TYR A 178 4.58 -8.18 31.90
N ASN A 179 3.26 -8.40 31.91
CA ASN A 179 2.51 -8.66 30.69
C ASN A 179 2.64 -7.52 29.66
N ASN A 180 2.40 -6.27 30.09
CA ASN A 180 2.48 -5.11 29.21
C ASN A 180 3.92 -4.81 28.76
N LEU A 181 4.91 -5.05 29.62
CA LEU A 181 6.32 -4.97 29.26
C LEU A 181 6.66 -6.01 28.17
N GLY A 182 6.19 -7.25 28.31
CA GLY A 182 6.38 -8.29 27.31
C GLY A 182 5.82 -7.89 25.94
N CYS A 183 4.63 -7.29 25.90
CA CYS A 183 4.04 -6.76 24.65
C CYS A 183 4.90 -5.67 24.01
N LEU A 184 5.45 -4.74 24.81
CA LEU A 184 6.33 -3.68 24.29
C LEU A 184 7.68 -4.22 23.79
N LEU A 185 8.27 -5.19 24.50
CA LEU A 185 9.52 -5.85 24.11
C LEU A 185 9.34 -6.65 22.82
N PHE A 186 8.23 -7.39 22.69
CA PHE A 186 7.86 -8.05 21.45
C PHE A 186 7.76 -7.07 20.28
N GLY A 187 7.12 -5.91 20.49
CA GLY A 187 6.98 -4.87 19.47
C GLY A 187 8.30 -4.26 18.98
N ILE A 188 9.37 -4.34 19.76
CA ILE A 188 10.73 -3.91 19.34
C ILE A 188 11.62 -5.08 18.90
N ASN A 189 11.04 -6.28 18.74
CA ASN A 189 11.70 -7.55 18.41
C ASN A 189 12.70 -8.05 19.47
N ASP A 190 12.58 -7.62 20.72
CA ASP A 190 13.30 -8.21 21.85
C ASP A 190 12.52 -9.43 22.36
N TYR A 191 12.67 -10.54 21.63
CA TYR A 191 11.91 -11.77 21.89
C TYR A 191 12.30 -12.46 23.21
N ASP A 192 13.57 -12.44 23.58
CA ASP A 192 14.05 -13.07 24.81
C ASP A 192 13.55 -12.29 26.03
N GLY A 193 13.64 -10.96 25.99
CA GLY A 193 13.07 -10.10 27.04
C GLY A 193 11.55 -10.23 27.14
N ALA A 194 10.85 -10.38 26.01
CA ALA A 194 9.40 -10.60 26.00
C ALA A 194 9.01 -11.93 26.68
N LEU A 195 9.72 -13.02 26.37
CA LEU A 195 9.49 -14.32 26.99
C LEU A 195 9.77 -14.27 28.50
N GLU A 196 10.89 -13.68 28.93
CA GLU A 196 11.22 -13.56 30.36
C GLU A 196 10.13 -12.77 31.11
N ALA A 197 9.65 -11.67 30.53
CA ALA A 197 8.58 -10.87 31.10
C ALA A 197 7.28 -11.68 31.20
N TRP A 198 6.86 -12.36 30.13
CA TRP A 198 5.63 -13.16 30.16
C TRP A 198 5.71 -14.40 31.06
N GLU A 199 6.87 -15.05 31.18
CA GLU A 199 7.10 -16.12 32.15
C GLU A 199 6.93 -15.63 33.59
N LYS A 200 7.51 -14.46 33.92
CA LYS A 200 7.27 -13.81 35.22
C LYS A 200 5.80 -13.44 35.41
N SER A 201 5.15 -12.95 34.36
CA SER A 201 3.71 -12.67 34.41
C SER A 201 2.89 -13.93 34.69
N LEU A 202 3.25 -15.09 34.13
CA LEU A 202 2.57 -16.37 34.42
C LEU A 202 2.75 -16.82 35.87
N ILE A 203 3.93 -16.55 36.46
CA ILE A 203 4.24 -16.89 37.85
C ILE A 203 3.43 -16.05 38.82
N TYR A 204 3.33 -14.74 38.59
CA TYR A 204 2.68 -13.80 39.52
C TYR A 204 1.19 -13.59 39.25
N ASN A 205 0.65 -14.11 38.14
CA ASN A 205 -0.77 -13.98 37.84
C ASN A 205 -1.56 -15.13 38.48
N ASP A 206 -2.47 -14.79 39.39
CA ASP A 206 -3.40 -15.76 40.00
C ASP A 206 -4.65 -16.01 39.14
N ASN A 207 -4.91 -15.17 38.14
CA ASN A 207 -6.04 -15.30 37.23
C ASN A 207 -5.72 -16.29 36.10
N GLU A 208 -6.23 -17.51 36.24
CA GLU A 208 -6.06 -18.57 35.22
C GLU A 208 -6.55 -18.14 33.84
N ILE A 209 -7.66 -17.39 33.73
CA ILE A 209 -8.19 -16.96 32.43
C ILE A 209 -7.20 -16.01 31.73
N GLU A 210 -6.57 -15.09 32.45
CA GLU A 210 -5.57 -14.18 31.87
C GLU A 210 -4.31 -14.90 31.40
N LYS A 211 -3.95 -16.05 32.01
CA LYS A 211 -2.83 -16.88 31.54
C LYS A 211 -3.05 -17.37 30.11
N SER A 212 -4.29 -17.58 29.66
CA SER A 212 -4.58 -17.96 28.26
C SER A 212 -4.08 -16.91 27.26
N LEU A 213 -4.25 -15.61 27.56
CA LEU A 213 -3.74 -14.50 26.74
C LEU A 213 -2.21 -14.52 26.70
N ILE A 214 -1.57 -14.76 27.85
CA ILE A 214 -0.10 -14.80 27.96
C ILE A 214 0.46 -15.99 27.17
N TYR A 215 -0.12 -17.18 27.29
CA TYR A 215 0.28 -18.34 26.49
C TYR A 215 0.11 -18.10 24.98
N ASN A 216 -0.95 -17.40 24.56
CA ASN A 216 -1.10 -17.00 23.17
C ASN A 216 -0.02 -16.01 22.72
N ASN A 217 0.36 -15.05 23.56
CA ASN A 217 1.44 -14.11 23.26
C ASN A 217 2.82 -14.81 23.15
N ILE A 218 3.11 -15.75 24.06
CA ILE A 218 4.31 -16.61 23.99
C ILE A 218 4.31 -17.42 22.69
N GLY A 219 3.16 -17.99 22.30
CA GLY A 219 3.01 -18.71 21.04
C GLY A 219 3.34 -17.85 19.82
N GLN A 220 2.96 -16.57 19.83
CA GLN A 220 3.31 -15.62 18.78
C GLN A 220 4.81 -15.34 18.70
N VAL A 221 5.49 -15.23 19.84
CA VAL A 221 6.97 -15.10 19.86
C VAL A 221 7.63 -16.33 19.26
N PHE A 222 7.24 -17.54 19.68
CA PHE A 222 7.81 -18.76 19.11
C PHE A 222 7.55 -18.86 17.60
N ASN A 223 6.38 -18.42 17.13
CA ASN A 223 6.08 -18.37 15.71
C ASN A 223 7.01 -17.38 14.98
N ALA A 224 7.20 -16.17 15.52
CA ALA A 224 8.10 -15.17 14.95
C ALA A 224 9.57 -15.63 14.90
N GLN A 225 9.99 -16.47 15.86
CA GLN A 225 11.29 -17.13 15.88
C GLN A 225 11.39 -18.37 14.95
N GLY A 226 10.30 -18.77 14.28
CA GLY A 226 10.25 -19.99 13.46
C GLY A 226 10.18 -21.30 14.27
N ARG A 227 9.99 -21.22 15.59
CA ARG A 227 9.88 -22.35 16.53
C ARG A 227 8.45 -22.90 16.54
N ILE A 228 7.99 -23.38 15.39
CA ILE A 228 6.58 -23.70 15.14
C ILE A 228 5.98 -24.72 16.10
N LYS A 229 6.75 -25.76 16.49
CA LYS A 229 6.27 -26.79 17.42
C LYS A 229 5.93 -26.21 18.80
N GLU A 230 6.74 -25.26 19.26
CA GLU A 230 6.55 -24.61 20.56
C GLU A 230 5.41 -23.60 20.49
N ALA A 231 5.28 -22.88 19.37
CA ALA A 231 4.13 -22.02 19.13
C ALA A 231 2.80 -22.78 19.22
N ILE A 232 2.68 -23.91 18.50
CA ILE A 232 1.50 -24.78 18.54
C ILE A 232 1.22 -25.27 19.96
N LYS A 233 2.25 -25.69 20.70
CA LYS A 233 2.11 -26.12 22.09
C LYS A 233 1.56 -24.99 22.97
N SER A 234 2.08 -23.78 22.85
CA SER A 234 1.63 -22.63 23.63
C SER A 234 0.19 -22.23 23.30
N TYR A 235 -0.23 -22.26 22.03
CA TYR A 235 -1.63 -22.02 21.68
C TYR A 235 -2.57 -23.10 22.24
N HIS A 236 -2.16 -24.36 22.23
CA HIS A 236 -2.95 -25.42 22.89
C HIS A 236 -3.00 -25.24 24.41
N GLN A 237 -1.94 -24.73 25.05
CA GLN A 237 -2.00 -24.36 26.47
C GLN A 237 -3.02 -23.26 26.73
N ALA A 238 -3.10 -22.25 25.84
CA ALA A 238 -4.14 -21.23 25.93
C ALA A 238 -5.55 -21.84 25.80
N LEU A 239 -5.76 -22.74 24.82
CA LEU A 239 -7.04 -23.41 24.59
C LEU A 239 -7.45 -24.40 25.67
N ASN A 240 -6.49 -25.00 26.38
CA ASN A 240 -6.76 -25.88 27.52
C ASN A 240 -7.30 -25.10 28.74
N ILE A 241 -6.95 -23.83 28.84
CA ILE A 241 -7.41 -22.92 29.90
C ILE A 241 -8.75 -22.31 29.50
N LYS A 242 -8.82 -21.82 28.26
CA LYS A 242 -9.99 -21.16 27.68
C LYS A 242 -10.28 -21.73 26.30
N ASP A 243 -11.27 -22.61 26.20
CA ASP A 243 -11.62 -23.30 24.96
C ASP A 243 -12.33 -22.38 23.95
N ASP A 244 -13.12 -21.44 24.42
CA ASP A 244 -13.78 -20.38 23.64
C ASP A 244 -12.85 -19.19 23.35
N PHE A 245 -11.65 -19.47 22.84
CA PHE A 245 -10.63 -18.45 22.59
C PHE A 245 -10.28 -18.27 21.09
N PRO A 246 -11.03 -17.40 20.37
CA PRO A 246 -10.87 -17.17 18.93
C PRO A 246 -9.44 -16.86 18.48
N LEU A 247 -8.72 -16.00 19.21
CA LEU A 247 -7.34 -15.61 18.85
C LEU A 247 -6.38 -16.81 18.76
N ALA A 248 -6.47 -17.76 19.69
CA ALA A 248 -5.62 -18.96 19.66
C ALA A 248 -5.98 -19.88 18.50
N TYR A 249 -7.27 -20.05 18.18
CA TYR A 249 -7.71 -20.79 17.00
C TYR A 249 -7.28 -20.12 15.69
N THR A 250 -7.39 -18.80 15.56
CA THR A 250 -6.90 -18.05 14.40
C THR A 250 -5.40 -18.27 14.21
N ASN A 251 -4.61 -18.16 15.29
CA ASN A 251 -3.16 -18.34 15.23
C ASN A 251 -2.75 -19.77 14.85
N LEU A 252 -3.44 -20.79 15.38
CA LEU A 252 -3.24 -22.19 14.97
C LEU A 252 -3.59 -22.40 13.49
N GLY A 253 -4.74 -21.89 13.03
CA GLY A 253 -5.16 -21.95 11.65
C GLY A 253 -4.12 -21.33 10.69
N LYS A 254 -3.62 -20.15 11.02
CA LYS A 254 -2.59 -19.44 10.23
C LYS A 254 -1.26 -20.18 10.18
N ILE A 255 -0.80 -20.74 11.29
CA ILE A 255 0.41 -21.59 11.29
C ILE A 255 0.23 -22.79 10.37
N LEU A 256 -0.93 -23.44 10.40
CA LEU A 256 -1.20 -24.60 9.56
C LEU A 256 -1.33 -24.24 8.08
N GLN A 257 -1.88 -23.06 7.75
CA GLN A 257 -1.84 -22.52 6.39
C GLN A 257 -0.40 -22.31 5.91
N GLN A 258 0.49 -21.74 6.73
CA GLN A 258 1.90 -21.54 6.39
C GLN A 258 2.63 -22.88 6.14
N GLN A 259 2.17 -23.97 6.76
CA GLN A 259 2.66 -25.33 6.52
C GLN A 259 1.96 -26.04 5.35
N ASN A 260 1.13 -25.36 4.57
CA ASN A 260 0.27 -25.93 3.51
C ASN A 260 -0.71 -27.01 4.00
N GLN A 261 -1.00 -27.05 5.30
CA GLN A 261 -1.96 -27.99 5.91
C GLN A 261 -3.38 -27.42 5.90
N HIS A 262 -3.86 -27.03 4.72
CA HIS A 262 -5.14 -26.31 4.57
C HIS A 262 -6.35 -27.05 5.14
N LYS A 263 -6.37 -28.40 5.08
CA LYS A 263 -7.47 -29.20 5.63
C LYS A 263 -7.65 -28.99 7.14
N ASN A 264 -6.55 -28.96 7.89
CA ASN A 264 -6.58 -28.74 9.34
C ASN A 264 -6.81 -27.26 9.67
N ALA A 265 -6.28 -26.35 8.85
CA ALA A 265 -6.51 -24.92 9.03
C ALA A 265 -8.00 -24.56 8.93
N VAL A 266 -8.73 -25.14 7.96
CA VAL A 266 -10.19 -24.94 7.81
C VAL A 266 -10.92 -25.26 9.12
N SER A 267 -10.64 -26.40 9.77
CA SER A 267 -11.32 -26.75 11.02
C SER A 267 -11.11 -25.75 12.15
N TYR A 268 -9.95 -25.08 12.20
CA TYR A 268 -9.70 -24.04 13.20
C TYR A 268 -10.40 -22.73 12.85
N PHE A 269 -10.44 -22.33 11.58
CA PHE A 269 -11.19 -21.15 11.17
C PHE A 269 -12.70 -21.33 11.29
N GLU A 270 -13.23 -22.53 11.03
CA GLU A 270 -14.63 -22.86 11.29
C GLU A 270 -14.99 -22.69 12.77
N LYS A 271 -14.07 -23.04 13.69
CA LYS A 271 -14.25 -22.77 15.13
C LYS A 271 -14.25 -21.28 15.46
N VAL A 272 -13.42 -20.47 14.81
CA VAL A 272 -13.47 -19.01 14.97
C VAL A 272 -14.80 -18.46 14.46
N ILE A 273 -15.29 -18.94 13.31
CA ILE A 273 -16.58 -18.54 12.73
C ILE A 273 -17.76 -18.92 13.64
N GLU A 274 -17.70 -20.09 14.29
CA GLU A 274 -18.71 -20.54 15.26
C GLU A 274 -18.78 -19.61 16.48
N LEU A 275 -17.63 -19.17 16.98
CA LEU A 275 -17.53 -18.29 18.15
C LEU A 275 -17.81 -16.82 17.79
N GLU A 276 -17.40 -16.37 16.61
CA GLU A 276 -17.50 -14.99 16.13
C GLU A 276 -18.07 -14.96 14.70
N PRO A 277 -19.41 -15.03 14.52
CA PRO A 277 -20.05 -15.11 13.20
C PRO A 277 -19.90 -13.85 12.32
N GLU A 278 -19.39 -12.75 12.89
CA GLU A 278 -19.11 -11.50 12.18
C GLU A 278 -17.61 -11.30 11.92
N ASN A 279 -16.77 -12.30 12.21
CA ASN A 279 -15.32 -12.21 12.01
C ASN A 279 -14.95 -12.37 10.52
N ILE A 280 -14.79 -11.24 9.83
CA ILE A 280 -14.42 -11.16 8.41
C ILE A 280 -13.10 -11.90 8.10
N PHE A 281 -12.12 -11.81 9.00
CA PHE A 281 -10.81 -12.43 8.80
C PHE A 281 -10.92 -13.97 8.83
N ALA A 282 -11.77 -14.51 9.71
CA ALA A 282 -11.98 -15.95 9.79
C ALA A 282 -12.60 -16.53 8.51
N TYR A 283 -13.63 -15.86 7.95
CA TYR A 283 -14.20 -16.23 6.65
C TYR A 283 -13.17 -16.10 5.52
N THR A 284 -12.36 -15.05 5.54
CA THR A 284 -11.30 -14.81 4.54
C THR A 284 -10.25 -15.93 4.57
N ASP A 285 -9.72 -16.26 5.75
CA ASP A 285 -8.69 -17.28 5.93
C ASP A 285 -9.23 -18.69 5.66
N CYS A 286 -10.50 -18.96 6.04
CA CYS A 286 -11.19 -20.20 5.71
C CYS A 286 -11.38 -20.34 4.20
N GLY A 287 -11.93 -19.33 3.53
CA GLY A 287 -12.15 -19.31 2.08
C GLY A 287 -10.84 -19.48 1.30
N ALA A 288 -9.76 -18.81 1.72
CA ALA A 288 -8.44 -18.99 1.12
C ALA A 288 -7.93 -20.44 1.26
N SER A 289 -8.13 -21.08 2.41
CA SER A 289 -7.74 -22.49 2.61
C SER A 289 -8.58 -23.43 1.74
N LEU A 290 -9.88 -23.16 1.62
CA LEU A 290 -10.80 -23.93 0.79
C LEU A 290 -10.46 -23.83 -0.70
N LEU A 291 -10.06 -22.64 -1.18
CA LEU A 291 -9.53 -22.46 -2.54
C LEU A 291 -8.31 -23.35 -2.80
N ASN A 292 -7.34 -23.37 -1.88
CA ASN A 292 -6.14 -24.20 -2.01
C ASN A 292 -6.44 -25.71 -1.98
N LEU A 293 -7.56 -26.12 -1.37
CA LEU A 293 -8.06 -27.49 -1.41
C LEU A 293 -8.89 -27.81 -2.68
N GLY A 294 -9.07 -26.85 -3.59
CA GLY A 294 -9.93 -26.98 -4.77
C GLY A 294 -11.43 -27.01 -4.46
N ARG A 295 -11.84 -26.61 -3.24
CA ARG A 295 -13.24 -26.58 -2.80
C ARG A 295 -13.85 -25.21 -3.07
N LEU A 296 -14.07 -24.94 -4.37
CA LEU A 296 -14.47 -23.62 -4.84
C LEU A 296 -15.81 -23.14 -4.24
N ASP A 297 -16.84 -23.98 -4.21
CA ASP A 297 -18.19 -23.59 -3.76
C ASP A 297 -18.21 -23.18 -2.27
N ALA A 298 -17.49 -23.93 -1.44
CA ALA A 298 -17.35 -23.62 -0.03
C ALA A 298 -16.54 -22.33 0.19
N ALA A 299 -15.52 -22.08 -0.64
CA ALA A 299 -14.77 -20.83 -0.60
C ALA A 299 -15.64 -19.63 -1.01
N LEU A 300 -16.42 -19.75 -2.08
CA LEU A 300 -17.35 -18.73 -2.54
C LEU A 300 -18.40 -18.39 -1.48
N SER A 301 -18.88 -19.40 -0.73
CA SER A 301 -19.79 -19.19 0.41
C SER A 301 -19.15 -18.33 1.51
N CYS A 302 -17.88 -18.58 1.83
CA CYS A 302 -17.14 -17.74 2.79
C CYS A 302 -16.99 -16.31 2.27
N PHE A 303 -16.64 -16.13 0.99
CA PHE A 303 -16.47 -14.82 0.39
C PHE A 303 -17.77 -14.03 0.26
N LYS A 304 -18.90 -14.69 -0.04
CA LYS A 304 -20.22 -14.08 0.02
C LYS A 304 -20.48 -13.49 1.41
N LYS A 305 -20.13 -14.23 2.47
CA LYS A 305 -20.29 -13.73 3.83
C LYS A 305 -19.41 -12.52 4.14
N VAL A 306 -18.19 -12.47 3.60
CA VAL A 306 -17.34 -11.27 3.71
C VAL A 306 -17.96 -10.06 3.00
N ILE A 307 -18.52 -10.26 1.79
CA ILE A 307 -19.21 -9.20 1.05
C ILE A 307 -20.43 -8.68 1.83
N GLU A 308 -21.18 -9.54 2.50
CA GLU A 308 -22.31 -9.15 3.38
C GLU A 308 -21.86 -8.31 4.59
N LEU A 309 -20.66 -8.56 5.11
CA LEU A 309 -20.09 -7.83 6.25
C LEU A 309 -19.41 -6.51 5.85
N GLU A 310 -18.92 -6.40 4.61
CA GLU A 310 -18.28 -5.20 4.05
C GLU A 310 -18.95 -4.69 2.75
N PRO A 311 -20.28 -4.45 2.72
CA PRO A 311 -21.02 -4.21 1.48
C PRO A 311 -20.60 -2.91 0.78
N LYS A 312 -20.32 -1.87 1.55
CA LYS A 312 -20.01 -0.53 1.03
C LYS A 312 -18.78 -0.50 0.11
N PHE A 313 -17.72 -1.21 0.50
CA PHE A 313 -16.49 -1.25 -0.31
C PHE A 313 -16.75 -1.92 -1.65
N VAL A 314 -17.47 -3.05 -1.62
CA VAL A 314 -17.81 -3.83 -2.82
C VAL A 314 -18.76 -3.05 -3.73
N GLU A 315 -19.78 -2.41 -3.17
CA GLU A 315 -20.70 -1.53 -3.91
C GLU A 315 -19.96 -0.37 -4.57
N GLY A 316 -19.09 0.32 -3.82
CA GLY A 316 -18.27 1.40 -4.35
C GLY A 316 -17.36 0.95 -5.48
N TYR A 317 -16.71 -0.21 -5.33
CA TYR A 317 -15.91 -0.82 -6.40
C TYR A 317 -16.75 -1.12 -7.65
N CYS A 318 -17.87 -1.81 -7.51
CA CYS A 318 -18.73 -2.19 -8.63
C CYS A 318 -19.29 -0.96 -9.36
N GLN A 319 -19.77 0.05 -8.63
CA GLN A 319 -20.25 1.30 -9.22
C GLN A 319 -19.13 2.06 -9.94
N GLY A 320 -17.95 2.13 -9.31
CA GLY A 320 -16.77 2.78 -9.89
C GLY A 320 -16.33 2.13 -11.20
N VAL A 321 -16.35 0.79 -11.28
CA VAL A 321 -16.03 0.04 -12.51
C VAL A 321 -17.08 0.25 -13.59
N GLN A 322 -18.37 0.26 -13.25
CA GLN A 322 -19.47 0.46 -14.22
C GLN A 322 -19.46 1.85 -14.86
N LYS A 323 -18.94 2.88 -14.17
CA LYS A 323 -18.81 4.25 -14.72
C LYS A 323 -17.71 4.35 -15.79
N ARG A 324 -16.83 3.35 -15.97
CA ARG A 324 -15.67 3.41 -16.87
C ARG A 324 -16.04 2.99 -18.29
N SER A 325 -15.45 3.68 -19.28
CA SER A 325 -15.64 3.41 -20.72
C SER A 325 -14.41 2.79 -21.41
N GLU A 326 -13.36 2.45 -20.66
CA GLU A 326 -12.10 1.94 -21.21
C GLU A 326 -12.20 0.45 -21.60
N LEU A 327 -11.52 0.08 -22.69
CA LEU A 327 -11.59 -1.23 -23.35
C LEU A 327 -10.29 -2.05 -23.27
N ASP A 328 -9.36 -1.71 -22.36
CA ASP A 328 -8.14 -2.50 -22.21
C ASP A 328 -8.37 -3.78 -21.37
N GLU A 329 -7.45 -4.75 -21.47
CA GLU A 329 -7.57 -6.05 -20.78
C GLU A 329 -7.70 -5.90 -19.26
N LEU A 330 -7.06 -4.90 -18.66
CA LEU A 330 -7.19 -4.63 -17.23
C LEU A 330 -8.60 -4.13 -16.87
N SER A 331 -9.18 -3.26 -17.70
CA SER A 331 -10.55 -2.78 -17.52
C SER A 331 -11.56 -3.92 -17.71
N LEU A 332 -11.32 -4.82 -18.66
CA LEU A 332 -12.11 -6.05 -18.81
C LEU A 332 -12.00 -6.95 -17.57
N ALA A 333 -10.80 -7.16 -17.04
CA ALA A 333 -10.60 -7.93 -15.80
C ALA A 333 -11.37 -7.35 -14.62
N ARG A 334 -11.32 -6.03 -14.45
CA ARG A 334 -12.05 -5.31 -13.39
C ARG A 334 -13.56 -5.41 -13.58
N LYS A 335 -14.04 -5.27 -14.82
CA LYS A 335 -15.46 -5.43 -15.16
C LYS A 335 -15.95 -6.84 -14.86
N SER A 336 -15.24 -7.86 -15.32
CA SER A 336 -15.57 -9.26 -15.00
C SER A 336 -15.53 -9.53 -13.49
N CYS A 337 -14.60 -8.90 -12.76
CA CYS A 337 -14.54 -8.99 -11.31
C CYS A 337 -15.77 -8.33 -10.65
N ALA A 338 -16.17 -7.14 -11.11
CA ALA A 338 -17.38 -6.48 -10.63
C ALA A 338 -18.65 -7.30 -10.92
N ASP A 339 -18.77 -7.85 -12.12
CA ASP A 339 -19.87 -8.74 -12.51
C ASP A 339 -19.88 -10.02 -11.66
N PHE A 340 -18.71 -10.59 -11.37
CA PHE A 340 -18.56 -11.73 -10.46
C PHE A 340 -19.04 -11.40 -9.05
N LEU A 341 -18.66 -10.26 -8.49
CA LEU A 341 -19.07 -9.84 -7.15
C LEU A 341 -20.58 -9.62 -7.08
N ILE A 342 -21.17 -8.99 -8.11
CA ILE A 342 -22.62 -8.79 -8.23
C ILE A 342 -23.35 -10.13 -8.33
N ALA A 343 -22.88 -11.03 -9.19
CA ALA A 343 -23.48 -12.35 -9.36
C ALA A 343 -23.40 -13.17 -8.07
N LEU A 344 -22.27 -13.11 -7.35
CA LEU A 344 -22.07 -13.82 -6.08
C LEU A 344 -23.05 -13.34 -4.99
N GLN A 345 -23.45 -12.07 -5.01
CA GLN A 345 -24.47 -11.54 -4.10
C GLN A 345 -25.88 -12.01 -4.46
N GLN A 346 -26.17 -12.21 -5.75
CA GLN A 346 -27.50 -12.59 -6.27
C GLN A 346 -27.76 -14.10 -6.28
N ASP A 347 -26.73 -14.94 -6.13
CA ASP A 347 -26.89 -16.40 -6.16
C ASP A 347 -27.46 -16.92 -4.83
N ASP A 348 -28.72 -17.37 -4.86
CA ASP A 348 -29.50 -17.83 -3.70
C ASP A 348 -29.40 -19.34 -3.42
N THR A 349 -28.48 -20.08 -4.06
CA THR A 349 -28.39 -21.53 -3.82
C THR A 349 -27.96 -21.83 -2.38
N PRO A 350 -28.78 -22.54 -1.57
CA PRO A 350 -28.36 -22.97 -0.24
C PRO A 350 -27.24 -24.02 -0.36
N PRO A 351 -26.31 -24.10 0.60
CA PRO A 351 -25.27 -25.13 0.60
C PRO A 351 -25.93 -26.50 0.76
N THR A 352 -25.84 -27.36 -0.25
CA THR A 352 -26.23 -28.77 -0.11
C THR A 352 -25.26 -29.46 0.86
N PRO A 353 -25.74 -30.09 1.96
CA PRO A 353 -24.88 -30.78 2.91
C PRO A 353 -24.26 -32.04 2.27
N PRO A 354 -23.12 -32.53 2.78
CA PRO A 354 -22.52 -33.76 2.29
C PRO A 354 -23.36 -34.95 2.74
N CYS A 355 -24.24 -35.47 1.88
CA CYS A 355 -25.00 -36.68 2.18
C CYS A 355 -24.08 -37.89 2.38
N GLN A 356 -24.11 -38.44 3.60
CA GLN A 356 -23.59 -39.76 3.93
C GLN A 356 -24.58 -40.85 3.48
N GLY A 357 -24.07 -41.89 2.81
CA GLY A 357 -24.67 -43.24 2.82
C GLY A 357 -25.00 -43.87 1.46
N GLY A 358 -24.39 -45.04 1.18
CA GLY A 358 -25.12 -46.16 0.53
C GLY A 358 -24.76 -46.57 -0.91
N ALA A 359 -23.68 -47.35 -1.06
CA ALA A 359 -23.49 -48.53 -1.94
C ALA A 359 -24.13 -48.67 -3.36
N ARG A 360 -23.21 -48.93 -4.32
CA ARG A 360 -23.23 -49.86 -5.49
C ARG A 360 -23.91 -49.43 -6.80
N GLY A 361 -23.05 -49.18 -7.80
CA GLY A 361 -23.09 -49.90 -9.08
C GLY A 361 -23.51 -49.13 -10.35
N SER A 362 -22.59 -48.36 -10.95
CA SER A 362 -22.39 -48.33 -12.41
C SER A 362 -21.12 -47.53 -12.75
N THR A 363 -20.24 -48.09 -13.56
CA THR A 363 -19.06 -47.40 -14.12
C THR A 363 -19.48 -46.45 -15.24
N SER A 364 -19.88 -45.25 -14.84
CA SER A 364 -19.75 -44.03 -15.64
C SER A 364 -19.36 -42.93 -14.66
N VAL A 365 -18.25 -42.26 -14.91
CA VAL A 365 -17.88 -41.06 -14.15
C VAL A 365 -19.02 -40.05 -14.34
N PRO A 366 -19.69 -39.56 -13.28
CA PRO A 366 -20.73 -38.56 -13.46
C PRO A 366 -20.08 -37.26 -13.95
N HIS A 367 -20.57 -36.73 -15.07
CA HIS A 367 -20.29 -35.36 -15.50
C HIS A 367 -20.68 -34.37 -14.38
N PRO A 368 -19.76 -33.54 -13.85
CA PRO A 368 -20.17 -32.33 -13.19
C PRO A 368 -20.58 -31.32 -14.29
N TYR A 369 -21.74 -30.68 -14.17
CA TYR A 369 -22.24 -29.59 -15.04
C TYR A 369 -23.19 -29.90 -16.22
N GLN A 370 -23.99 -30.96 -16.14
CA GLN A 370 -25.31 -31.03 -16.81
C GLN A 370 -26.27 -31.65 -15.78
N GLU A 371 -27.32 -31.05 -15.23
CA GLU A 371 -28.27 -30.00 -15.63
C GLU A 371 -28.85 -29.31 -14.36
N GLY A 372 -29.36 -28.07 -14.49
CA GLY A 372 -30.37 -27.51 -13.57
C GLY A 372 -29.94 -26.47 -12.50
N ALA A 373 -29.93 -25.18 -12.86
CA ALA A 373 -30.33 -23.99 -12.06
C ALA A 373 -29.69 -22.72 -12.67
N ARG A 374 -30.48 -21.68 -12.96
CA ARG A 374 -30.07 -20.49 -13.75
C ARG A 374 -29.26 -19.43 -12.97
N GLY A 375 -28.89 -19.67 -11.70
CA GLY A 375 -28.06 -18.76 -10.89
C GLY A 375 -26.56 -19.07 -10.97
N GLY A 376 -26.15 -20.24 -10.49
CA GLY A 376 -24.73 -20.62 -10.34
C GLY A 376 -23.87 -20.60 -11.62
N LYS A 377 -24.42 -20.86 -12.82
CA LYS A 377 -23.61 -20.81 -14.07
C LYS A 377 -23.00 -19.43 -14.35
N THR A 378 -23.64 -18.35 -13.89
CA THR A 378 -23.18 -16.98 -14.14
C THR A 378 -22.00 -16.59 -13.27
N VAL A 379 -21.98 -17.00 -12.00
CA VAL A 379 -20.90 -16.71 -11.05
C VAL A 379 -19.57 -17.33 -11.53
N TYR A 380 -19.57 -18.60 -11.92
CA TYR A 380 -18.36 -19.26 -12.43
C TYR A 380 -17.90 -18.69 -13.76
N GLU A 381 -18.82 -18.26 -14.63
CA GLU A 381 -18.47 -17.62 -15.90
C GLU A 381 -17.77 -16.29 -15.65
N HIS A 382 -18.31 -15.41 -14.80
CA HIS A 382 -17.66 -14.15 -14.47
C HIS A 382 -16.32 -14.34 -13.75
N LEU A 383 -16.21 -15.35 -12.86
CA LEU A 383 -14.95 -15.69 -12.21
C LEU A 383 -13.92 -16.20 -13.22
N TYR A 384 -14.34 -17.03 -14.17
CA TYR A 384 -13.51 -17.51 -15.27
C TYR A 384 -12.99 -16.35 -16.11
N GLN A 385 -13.87 -15.44 -16.57
CA GLN A 385 -13.50 -14.27 -17.35
C GLN A 385 -12.54 -13.37 -16.57
N THR A 386 -12.77 -13.20 -15.26
CA THR A 386 -11.86 -12.48 -14.36
C THR A 386 -10.45 -13.10 -14.41
N TYR A 387 -10.33 -14.42 -14.19
CA TYR A 387 -9.03 -15.09 -14.27
C TYR A 387 -8.38 -15.01 -15.65
N LEU A 388 -9.16 -15.14 -16.72
CA LEU A 388 -8.68 -15.03 -18.09
C LEU A 388 -8.07 -13.65 -18.36
N HIS A 389 -8.81 -12.58 -18.10
CA HIS A 389 -8.37 -11.21 -18.35
C HIS A 389 -7.23 -10.77 -17.40
N LEU A 390 -7.21 -11.25 -16.16
CA LEU A 390 -6.07 -11.06 -15.25
C LEU A 390 -4.81 -11.74 -15.78
N GLY A 391 -4.95 -12.99 -16.27
CA GLY A 391 -3.89 -13.71 -16.96
C GLY A 391 -3.38 -12.92 -18.16
N ASN A 392 -4.27 -12.46 -19.04
CA ASN A 392 -3.92 -11.68 -20.23
C ASN A 392 -3.18 -10.39 -19.84
N THR A 393 -3.69 -9.65 -18.85
CA THR A 393 -3.09 -8.42 -18.33
C THR A 393 -1.66 -8.67 -17.83
N LEU A 394 -1.44 -9.74 -17.07
CA LEU A 394 -0.12 -10.10 -16.56
C LEU A 394 0.82 -10.59 -17.66
N THR A 395 0.31 -11.31 -18.67
CA THR A 395 1.07 -11.68 -19.87
C THR A 395 1.54 -10.43 -20.63
N ILE A 396 0.66 -9.44 -20.81
CA ILE A 396 0.98 -8.14 -21.43
C ILE A 396 2.08 -7.44 -20.63
N TYR A 397 2.03 -7.48 -19.30
CA TYR A 397 3.07 -6.91 -18.41
C TYR A 397 4.37 -7.73 -18.36
N GLY A 398 4.46 -8.85 -19.08
CA GLY A 398 5.61 -9.76 -19.01
C GLY A 398 5.77 -10.47 -17.65
N LYS A 399 4.73 -10.48 -16.81
CA LYS A 399 4.68 -11.18 -15.52
C LYS A 399 4.14 -12.60 -15.72
N PHE A 400 4.82 -13.36 -16.58
CA PHE A 400 4.36 -14.68 -17.03
C PHE A 400 4.17 -15.66 -15.86
N ASP A 401 5.02 -15.65 -14.82
CA ASP A 401 4.85 -16.49 -13.63
C ASP A 401 3.52 -16.25 -12.90
N GLN A 402 3.11 -14.98 -12.78
CA GLN A 402 1.84 -14.63 -12.16
C GLN A 402 0.68 -14.98 -13.09
N ALA A 403 0.83 -14.74 -14.39
CA ALA A 403 -0.19 -15.11 -15.39
C ALA A 403 -0.48 -16.61 -15.39
N VAL A 404 0.54 -17.47 -15.26
CA VAL A 404 0.40 -18.93 -15.13
C VAL A 404 -0.56 -19.30 -14.00
N SER A 405 -0.44 -18.65 -12.83
CA SER A 405 -1.33 -18.94 -11.69
C SER A 405 -2.80 -18.65 -12.01
N TYR A 406 -3.09 -17.55 -12.71
CA TYR A 406 -4.46 -17.20 -13.10
C TYR A 406 -5.00 -18.12 -14.20
N TYR A 407 -4.21 -18.44 -15.22
CA TYR A 407 -4.64 -19.41 -16.24
C TYR A 407 -4.87 -20.80 -15.65
N GLN A 408 -4.04 -21.26 -14.70
CA GLN A 408 -4.29 -22.51 -13.99
C GLN A 408 -5.63 -22.49 -13.25
N LYS A 409 -5.94 -21.42 -12.52
CA LYS A 409 -7.27 -21.25 -11.89
C LYS A 409 -8.40 -21.23 -12.92
N ALA A 410 -8.20 -20.60 -14.08
CA ALA A 410 -9.17 -20.62 -15.17
C ALA A 410 -9.40 -22.04 -15.71
N THR A 411 -8.35 -22.86 -15.88
CA THR A 411 -8.50 -24.27 -16.30
C THR A 411 -9.23 -25.15 -15.28
N GLN A 412 -9.20 -24.79 -13.98
CA GLN A 412 -9.98 -25.52 -12.96
C GLN A 412 -11.49 -25.29 -13.12
N ILE A 413 -11.88 -24.14 -13.68
CA ILE A 413 -13.29 -23.80 -13.95
C ILE A 413 -13.70 -24.31 -15.35
N GLN A 414 -12.87 -24.09 -16.38
CA GLN A 414 -13.13 -24.52 -17.75
C GLN A 414 -12.01 -25.47 -18.26
N PRO A 415 -12.01 -26.76 -17.84
CA PRO A 415 -10.94 -27.72 -18.16
C PRO A 415 -10.92 -28.19 -19.62
N TYR A 416 -11.87 -27.76 -20.45
CA TYR A 416 -11.98 -28.14 -21.86
C TYR A 416 -11.67 -26.97 -22.81
N SER A 417 -11.30 -25.79 -22.30
CA SER A 417 -11.00 -24.63 -23.15
C SER A 417 -9.58 -24.68 -23.70
N VAL A 418 -9.47 -24.95 -25.01
CA VAL A 418 -8.20 -24.97 -25.75
C VAL A 418 -7.45 -23.65 -25.64
N GLU A 419 -8.18 -22.53 -25.70
CA GLU A 419 -7.61 -21.18 -25.66
C GLU A 419 -6.79 -20.95 -24.38
N ILE A 420 -7.31 -21.37 -23.21
CA ILE A 420 -6.61 -21.19 -21.93
C ILE A 420 -5.33 -22.02 -21.91
N TYR A 421 -5.37 -23.28 -22.37
CA TYR A 421 -4.19 -24.13 -22.42
C TYR A 421 -3.13 -23.56 -23.37
N LEU A 422 -3.54 -22.97 -24.49
CA LEU A 422 -2.63 -22.23 -25.38
C LEU A 422 -1.97 -21.04 -24.67
N LYS A 423 -2.74 -20.20 -23.99
CA LYS A 423 -2.21 -19.04 -23.23
C LYS A 423 -1.29 -19.47 -22.08
N LEU A 424 -1.66 -20.51 -21.35
CA LEU A 424 -0.86 -21.11 -20.28
C LEU A 424 0.46 -21.68 -20.83
N GLY A 425 0.40 -22.46 -21.91
CA GLY A 425 1.57 -23.01 -22.59
C GLY A 425 2.53 -21.92 -23.08
N ASN A 426 1.98 -20.85 -23.65
CA ASN A 426 2.75 -19.69 -24.09
C ASN A 426 3.50 -19.01 -22.94
N CYS A 427 2.84 -18.83 -21.80
CA CYS A 427 3.49 -18.24 -20.62
C CYS A 427 4.57 -19.15 -20.03
N LEU A 428 4.30 -20.45 -19.92
CA LEU A 428 5.29 -21.45 -19.47
C LEU A 428 6.51 -21.49 -20.40
N PHE A 429 6.30 -21.40 -21.72
CA PHE A 429 7.37 -21.33 -22.70
C PHE A 429 8.23 -20.07 -22.54
N LYS A 430 7.59 -18.90 -22.37
CA LYS A 430 8.29 -17.63 -22.11
C LYS A 430 9.08 -17.64 -20.80
N ASN A 431 8.58 -18.37 -19.80
CA ASN A 431 9.28 -18.64 -18.54
C ASN A 431 10.37 -19.72 -18.61
N GLN A 432 10.69 -20.23 -19.80
CA GLN A 432 11.65 -21.33 -20.00
C GLN A 432 11.28 -22.64 -19.28
N GLN A 433 10.01 -22.81 -18.89
CA GLN A 433 9.48 -24.05 -18.30
C GLN A 433 9.06 -25.01 -19.43
N LEU A 434 10.03 -25.40 -20.28
CA LEU A 434 9.79 -26.08 -21.55
C LEU A 434 9.02 -27.40 -21.40
N ASN A 435 9.34 -28.21 -20.39
CA ASN A 435 8.65 -29.48 -20.15
C ASN A 435 7.19 -29.28 -19.74
N ALA A 436 6.91 -28.29 -18.88
CA ALA A 436 5.55 -27.96 -18.49
C ALA A 436 4.76 -27.41 -19.68
N ALA A 437 5.38 -26.54 -20.49
CA ALA A 437 4.78 -26.01 -21.71
C ALA A 437 4.44 -27.13 -22.70
N LEU A 438 5.35 -28.10 -22.90
CA LEU A 438 5.15 -29.27 -23.75
C LEU A 438 3.91 -30.06 -23.32
N THR A 439 3.79 -30.39 -22.02
CA THR A 439 2.63 -31.11 -21.47
C THR A 439 1.34 -30.34 -21.69
N ILE A 440 1.34 -29.03 -21.45
CA ILE A 440 0.16 -28.18 -21.63
C ILE A 440 -0.27 -28.10 -23.10
N TYR A 441 0.68 -27.95 -24.05
CA TYR A 441 0.34 -27.97 -25.48
C TYR A 441 -0.15 -29.33 -25.97
N GLN A 442 0.34 -30.43 -25.41
CA GLN A 442 -0.19 -31.77 -25.70
C GLN A 442 -1.63 -31.93 -25.22
N ILE A 443 -1.98 -31.37 -24.06
CA ILE A 443 -3.37 -31.32 -23.57
C ILE A 443 -4.23 -30.53 -24.57
N ALA A 444 -3.79 -29.33 -24.98
CA ALA A 444 -4.49 -28.51 -25.97
C ALA A 444 -4.69 -29.27 -27.30
N LEU A 445 -3.64 -29.94 -27.81
CA LEU A 445 -3.69 -30.74 -29.02
C LEU A 445 -4.70 -31.89 -28.93
N ASN A 446 -4.77 -32.57 -27.77
CA ASN A 446 -5.71 -33.66 -27.55
C ASN A 446 -7.16 -33.18 -27.46
N LEU A 447 -7.40 -32.01 -26.85
CA LEU A 447 -8.72 -31.37 -26.83
C LEU A 447 -9.17 -31.01 -28.25
N LEU A 448 -8.28 -30.40 -29.04
CA LEU A 448 -8.53 -30.04 -30.44
C LEU A 448 -8.87 -31.24 -31.34
N LYS A 449 -8.22 -32.40 -31.11
CA LYS A 449 -8.51 -33.63 -31.85
C LYS A 449 -9.92 -34.19 -31.60
N ASN A 450 -10.54 -33.81 -30.48
CA ASN A 450 -11.88 -34.26 -30.08
C ASN A 450 -12.99 -33.26 -30.46
N GLU A 451 -12.66 -32.06 -30.91
CA GLU A 451 -13.62 -31.06 -31.41
C GLU A 451 -13.86 -31.22 -32.92
N SER A 452 -15.12 -31.17 -33.36
CA SER A 452 -15.44 -31.26 -34.79
C SER A 452 -15.16 -29.94 -35.53
N ILE A 453 -14.19 -29.99 -36.46
CA ILE A 453 -14.00 -29.17 -37.68
C ILE A 453 -13.64 -27.67 -37.53
N PHE A 454 -13.85 -26.97 -36.41
CA PHE A 454 -13.79 -25.48 -36.42
C PHE A 454 -12.75 -24.76 -35.54
N SER A 455 -11.48 -25.19 -35.53
CA SER A 455 -10.38 -24.27 -35.12
C SER A 455 -9.03 -24.56 -35.78
N HIS A 456 -9.01 -24.65 -37.11
CA HIS A 456 -7.79 -24.83 -37.92
C HIS A 456 -6.61 -23.95 -37.48
N ILE A 457 -6.88 -22.69 -37.12
CA ILE A 457 -5.88 -21.72 -36.64
C ILE A 457 -5.25 -22.16 -35.31
N GLN A 458 -6.04 -22.65 -34.35
CA GLN A 458 -5.53 -23.11 -33.06
C GLN A 458 -4.70 -24.38 -33.21
N LEU A 459 -5.10 -25.28 -34.12
CA LEU A 459 -4.32 -26.47 -34.45
C LEU A 459 -2.95 -26.12 -35.05
N LEU A 460 -2.90 -25.14 -35.95
CA LEU A 460 -1.64 -24.62 -36.50
C LEU A 460 -0.75 -24.04 -35.40
N GLU A 461 -1.31 -23.20 -34.52
CA GLU A 461 -0.56 -22.57 -33.43
C GLU A 461 0.01 -23.61 -32.45
N VAL A 462 -0.80 -24.60 -32.02
CA VAL A 462 -0.31 -25.67 -31.12
C VAL A 462 0.84 -26.46 -31.76
N ASN A 463 0.70 -26.86 -33.03
CA ASN A 463 1.75 -27.60 -33.72
C ASN A 463 3.04 -26.75 -33.89
N LEU A 464 2.90 -25.46 -34.22
CA LEU A 464 4.03 -24.54 -34.31
C LEU A 464 4.80 -24.42 -32.99
N GLN A 465 4.09 -24.26 -31.86
CA GLN A 465 4.73 -24.13 -30.55
C GLN A 465 5.36 -25.43 -30.06
N LEU A 466 4.74 -26.59 -30.34
CA LEU A 466 5.33 -27.90 -30.05
C LEU A 466 6.64 -28.11 -30.83
N GLY A 467 6.67 -27.74 -32.12
CA GLY A 467 7.87 -27.74 -32.94
C GLY A 467 8.98 -26.88 -32.33
N ARG A 468 8.66 -25.63 -31.97
CA ARG A 468 9.61 -24.68 -31.35
C ARG A 468 10.21 -25.17 -30.03
N ILE A 469 9.41 -25.84 -29.19
CA ILE A 469 9.90 -26.41 -27.93
C ILE A 469 10.90 -27.54 -28.19
N LEU A 470 10.54 -28.48 -29.07
CA LEU A 470 11.37 -29.63 -29.40
C LEU A 470 12.67 -29.20 -30.07
N GLU A 471 12.60 -28.20 -30.95
CA GLU A 471 13.75 -27.55 -31.56
C GLU A 471 14.71 -26.99 -30.49
N LYS A 472 14.20 -26.21 -29.53
CA LYS A 472 14.99 -25.67 -28.40
C LYS A 472 15.58 -26.75 -27.50
N GLN A 473 14.97 -27.94 -27.43
CA GLN A 473 15.47 -29.09 -26.68
C GLN A 473 16.45 -29.96 -27.49
N GLY A 474 16.66 -29.68 -28.78
CA GLY A 474 17.54 -30.44 -29.67
C GLY A 474 16.90 -31.67 -30.31
N TYR A 475 15.57 -31.82 -30.27
CA TYR A 475 14.81 -32.90 -30.90
C TYR A 475 14.34 -32.51 -32.30
N TRP A 476 15.29 -32.30 -33.22
CA TRP A 476 15.05 -31.72 -34.54
C TRP A 476 14.10 -32.55 -35.42
N GLU A 477 14.21 -33.88 -35.41
CA GLU A 477 13.35 -34.76 -36.21
C GLU A 477 11.88 -34.66 -35.76
N SER A 478 11.63 -34.73 -34.45
CA SER A 478 10.29 -34.56 -33.90
C SER A 478 9.74 -33.15 -34.10
N ALA A 479 10.60 -32.12 -34.07
CA ALA A 479 10.20 -30.75 -34.41
C ALA A 479 9.77 -30.63 -35.88
N ALA A 480 10.51 -31.28 -36.79
CA ALA A 480 10.19 -31.30 -38.22
C ALA A 480 8.84 -31.97 -38.51
N ASP A 481 8.44 -33.00 -37.75
CA ASP A 481 7.12 -33.62 -37.87
C ASP A 481 6.00 -32.60 -37.59
N TYR A 482 6.12 -31.83 -36.50
CA TYR A 482 5.13 -30.80 -36.16
C TYR A 482 5.12 -29.64 -37.18
N TYR A 483 6.28 -29.18 -37.64
CA TYR A 483 6.35 -28.18 -38.70
C TYR A 483 5.75 -28.69 -40.02
N SER A 484 5.93 -29.97 -40.34
CA SER A 484 5.31 -30.59 -41.51
C SER A 484 3.78 -30.60 -41.42
N GLN A 485 3.21 -30.81 -40.24
CA GLN A 485 1.76 -30.71 -40.03
C GLN A 485 1.21 -29.30 -40.32
N VAL A 486 1.96 -28.25 -39.93
CA VAL A 486 1.62 -26.85 -40.22
C VAL A 486 1.68 -26.56 -41.73
N LEU A 487 2.68 -27.11 -42.43
CA LEU A 487 2.86 -26.92 -43.87
C LEU A 487 1.86 -27.73 -44.71
N GLN A 488 1.50 -28.95 -44.28
CA GLN A 488 0.55 -29.82 -44.99
C GLN A 488 -0.90 -29.33 -44.95
N THR A 489 -1.27 -28.52 -43.95
CA THR A 489 -2.63 -27.95 -43.83
C THR A 489 -2.87 -26.74 -44.74
N GLN A 490 -1.87 -26.30 -45.50
CA GLN A 490 -1.98 -25.26 -46.54
C GLN A 490 -2.38 -25.82 -47.92
N GLN A 491 -3.44 -26.63 -48.03
CA GLN A 491 -4.01 -26.94 -49.36
C GLN A 491 -4.94 -25.82 -49.87
N GLU A 492 -4.29 -24.85 -50.53
CA GLU A 492 -4.55 -24.41 -51.92
C GLU A 492 -5.63 -23.39 -52.34
N LYS A 493 -6.54 -22.82 -51.52
CA LYS A 493 -7.52 -21.85 -52.10
C LYS A 493 -7.69 -20.45 -51.52
N GLU A 494 -7.19 -20.13 -50.33
CA GLU A 494 -7.39 -18.76 -49.77
C GLU A 494 -6.09 -17.99 -49.47
N PHE A 495 -4.93 -18.65 -49.48
CA PHE A 495 -3.64 -17.97 -49.30
C PHE A 495 -3.18 -17.19 -50.55
N ASN A 496 -3.58 -17.64 -51.74
CA ASN A 496 -3.14 -17.07 -53.02
C ASN A 496 -3.88 -15.78 -53.44
N SER A 497 -4.89 -15.34 -52.68
CA SER A 497 -5.57 -14.05 -52.93
C SER A 497 -4.98 -12.87 -52.14
N TRP A 498 -4.12 -13.12 -51.13
CA TRP A 498 -3.53 -12.07 -50.29
C TRP A 498 -2.06 -11.78 -50.65
N VAL A 499 -1.32 -12.80 -51.09
CA VAL A 499 0.09 -12.67 -51.50
C VAL A 499 0.25 -11.94 -52.84
N ASN A 500 -0.79 -11.87 -53.68
CA ASN A 500 -0.73 -11.17 -54.96
C ASN A 500 -0.91 -9.64 -54.88
N ASP A 501 -1.18 -9.08 -53.69
CA ASP A 501 -1.37 -7.63 -53.50
C ASP A 501 -0.14 -6.91 -52.90
N HIS A 502 1.00 -7.58 -52.67
CA HIS A 502 2.20 -6.95 -52.09
C HIS A 502 3.51 -7.37 -52.81
N PRO A 503 3.84 -6.77 -53.97
CA PRO A 503 4.97 -7.18 -54.80
C PRO A 503 6.33 -6.52 -54.47
N SER A 504 6.59 -6.15 -53.21
CA SER A 504 7.82 -5.42 -52.85
C SER A 504 8.72 -6.13 -51.85
N ILE A 505 9.01 -7.42 -52.06
CA ILE A 505 10.17 -8.11 -51.44
C ILE A 505 10.74 -9.14 -52.42
N LEU A 506 11.46 -8.66 -53.45
CA LEU A 506 12.50 -9.43 -54.15
C LEU A 506 13.23 -8.50 -55.11
N THR A 507 14.07 -7.64 -54.54
CA THR A 507 15.23 -7.02 -55.19
C THR A 507 15.91 -6.17 -54.13
N LEU A 508 16.99 -6.70 -53.54
CA LEU A 508 18.12 -5.93 -52.95
C LEU A 508 19.12 -6.95 -52.39
N TRP A 509 19.68 -7.74 -53.30
CA TRP A 509 20.91 -8.49 -53.09
C TRP A 509 21.79 -8.30 -54.32
N GLN A 510 22.11 -7.04 -54.63
CA GLN A 510 23.15 -6.60 -55.57
C GLN A 510 23.12 -5.06 -55.61
N GLU A 511 23.93 -4.43 -54.75
CA GLU A 511 24.61 -3.13 -54.95
C GLU A 511 25.18 -2.66 -53.59
N TRP A 512 26.22 -3.36 -53.13
CA TRP A 512 27.01 -2.95 -51.97
C TRP A 512 28.49 -3.11 -52.31
N ALA A 513 28.92 -2.35 -53.33
CA ALA A 513 30.33 -2.17 -53.65
C ALA A 513 30.51 -0.80 -54.33
N ASN A 514 31.24 0.08 -53.64
CA ASN A 514 31.86 1.35 -54.08
C ASN A 514 31.19 2.64 -53.58
N ALA A 515 31.69 3.18 -52.46
CA ALA A 515 31.81 4.63 -52.24
C ALA A 515 33.08 4.95 -51.42
N PRO A 516 33.78 6.07 -51.69
CA PRO A 516 35.18 6.26 -51.31
C PRO A 516 35.38 7.04 -50.01
N TYR A 517 36.57 6.80 -49.44
CA TYR A 517 37.22 7.41 -48.28
C TYR A 517 37.28 8.94 -48.35
N ILE A 518 37.00 9.63 -47.23
CA ILE A 518 37.37 11.05 -47.01
C ILE A 518 38.24 11.14 -45.75
N GLN A 519 39.38 11.80 -45.89
CA GLN A 519 40.42 12.04 -44.87
C GLN A 519 40.08 13.21 -43.93
N GLN A 520 40.66 13.11 -42.72
CA GLN A 520 40.71 14.06 -41.61
C GLN A 520 41.08 15.50 -41.97
N THR A 521 40.49 16.46 -41.25
CA THR A 521 41.20 17.66 -40.73
C THR A 521 40.57 18.17 -39.42
N ASP A 522 41.46 18.36 -38.44
CA ASP A 522 41.53 19.20 -37.23
C ASP A 522 40.28 19.63 -36.42
N ILE A 523 40.36 19.30 -35.12
CA ILE A 523 39.42 19.60 -34.03
C ILE A 523 39.91 20.84 -33.25
N PRO A 524 39.06 21.81 -32.87
CA PRO A 524 39.43 22.90 -31.96
C PRO A 524 39.57 22.41 -30.50
N GLU A 525 40.53 22.98 -29.77
CA GLU A 525 40.81 22.66 -28.36
C GLU A 525 39.56 22.67 -27.46
N GLY A 526 39.35 21.56 -26.74
CA GLY A 526 38.27 21.36 -25.77
C GLY A 526 37.51 20.03 -25.87
N VAL A 527 37.87 19.17 -26.82
CA VAL A 527 37.24 17.85 -27.03
C VAL A 527 38.21 16.75 -26.57
N CYS A 528 37.73 15.78 -25.80
CA CYS A 528 38.50 14.59 -25.46
C CYS A 528 38.20 13.49 -26.48
N ASP A 529 39.26 12.96 -27.11
CA ASP A 529 39.18 12.05 -28.26
C ASP A 529 38.74 10.61 -27.91
N SER A 530 38.56 10.33 -26.62
CA SER A 530 37.96 9.09 -26.13
C SER A 530 37.39 9.28 -24.72
N THR A 531 36.41 8.45 -24.36
CA THR A 531 35.88 8.35 -23.00
C THR A 531 37.00 8.16 -21.99
N LEU A 532 38.03 7.37 -22.30
CA LEU A 532 39.20 7.11 -21.45
C LEU A 532 40.03 8.38 -21.15
N THR A 533 40.15 9.29 -22.11
CA THR A 533 40.89 10.55 -21.94
C THR A 533 40.12 11.54 -21.07
N TRP A 534 38.78 11.58 -21.19
CA TRP A 534 37.93 12.36 -20.28
C TRP A 534 37.91 11.77 -18.86
N LEU A 535 37.87 10.43 -18.74
CA LEU A 535 37.91 9.69 -17.47
C LEU A 535 39.20 9.92 -16.69
N THR A 536 40.35 9.88 -17.38
CA THR A 536 41.67 10.10 -16.76
C THR A 536 41.83 11.55 -16.26
N ASN A 537 41.25 12.52 -16.97
CA ASN A 537 41.25 13.92 -16.56
C ASN A 537 40.29 14.21 -15.39
N ASN A 538 39.33 13.32 -15.10
CA ASN A 538 38.27 13.51 -14.09
C ASN A 538 38.25 12.46 -12.95
N ASN A 539 39.19 11.50 -12.90
CA ASN A 539 39.31 10.48 -11.83
C ASN A 539 38.04 9.61 -11.58
N LEU A 540 37.32 9.20 -12.62
CA LEU A 540 36.13 8.33 -12.50
C LEU A 540 36.50 6.84 -12.63
N GLN A 541 35.95 5.97 -11.76
CA GLN A 541 36.34 4.54 -11.63
C GLN A 541 35.76 3.62 -12.73
N ASP A 542 36.49 2.55 -13.08
CA ASP A 542 36.19 1.55 -14.14
C ASP A 542 34.86 0.79 -13.98
N SER A 543 34.22 0.79 -12.79
CA SER A 543 33.04 -0.04 -12.49
C SER A 543 31.71 0.43 -13.12
N HIS A 544 31.70 1.57 -13.81
CA HIS A 544 30.49 2.18 -14.37
C HIS A 544 30.24 1.84 -15.86
N TYR A 545 31.15 1.10 -16.50
CA TYR A 545 31.08 0.77 -17.94
C TYR A 545 30.92 -0.74 -18.16
N CYS A 546 29.90 -1.10 -18.94
CA CYS A 546 29.52 -2.48 -19.21
C CYS A 546 29.50 -2.71 -20.72
N ASN A 547 30.27 -3.69 -21.21
CA ASN A 547 30.51 -3.93 -22.64
C ASN A 547 29.33 -4.63 -23.33
N LEU A 548 28.88 -4.10 -24.48
CA LEU A 548 27.76 -4.61 -25.30
C LEU A 548 28.20 -5.36 -26.58
N SER A 549 29.48 -5.74 -26.71
CA SER A 549 30.08 -6.27 -27.96
C SER A 549 29.46 -7.55 -28.57
N GLY A 550 28.41 -8.12 -27.97
CA GLY A 550 27.65 -9.27 -28.51
C GLY A 550 26.34 -8.93 -29.23
N LEU A 551 25.90 -7.66 -29.26
CA LEU A 551 24.57 -7.26 -29.80
C LEU A 551 24.60 -6.78 -31.25
N CYS A 552 25.77 -6.71 -31.89
CA CYS A 552 25.90 -6.31 -33.30
C CYS A 552 26.47 -7.48 -34.13
N GLY A 553 25.60 -8.18 -34.87
CA GLY A 553 25.96 -8.97 -36.05
C GLY A 553 26.96 -10.12 -35.88
N SER A 554 26.41 -11.35 -35.83
CA SER A 554 27.08 -12.64 -36.08
C SER A 554 28.36 -12.97 -35.28
N GLN A 555 28.19 -13.66 -34.13
CA GLN A 555 28.81 -14.96 -33.82
C GLN A 555 28.56 -15.34 -32.34
N ASN A 556 27.97 -16.53 -32.13
CA ASN A 556 27.86 -17.33 -30.90
C ASN A 556 27.84 -16.62 -29.53
N LEU A 557 26.62 -16.38 -29.03
CA LEU A 557 26.31 -16.08 -27.62
C LEU A 557 26.14 -17.39 -26.81
N ASP A 558 27.22 -18.12 -26.56
CA ASP A 558 27.16 -19.39 -25.80
C ASP A 558 27.46 -19.28 -24.29
N ASN A 559 27.70 -18.08 -23.73
CA ASN A 559 28.23 -18.00 -22.35
C ASN A 559 27.63 -16.94 -21.42
N TRP A 560 26.35 -16.58 -21.58
CA TRP A 560 25.66 -15.75 -20.59
C TRP A 560 24.62 -16.61 -19.85
N LYS A 561 25.11 -17.41 -18.89
CA LYS A 561 24.24 -18.07 -17.91
C LYS A 561 23.56 -16.99 -17.09
N GLN A 562 22.24 -16.87 -17.23
CA GLN A 562 21.41 -16.16 -16.24
C GLN A 562 21.75 -16.71 -14.87
N THR A 563 22.41 -15.91 -14.05
CA THR A 563 22.61 -16.25 -12.64
C THR A 563 21.25 -16.07 -11.97
N PRO A 564 20.72 -17.06 -11.24
CA PRO A 564 19.48 -16.89 -10.50
C PRO A 564 19.60 -15.65 -9.61
N SER A 565 18.54 -14.83 -9.56
CA SER A 565 18.48 -13.63 -8.73
C SER A 565 18.92 -13.96 -7.31
N LYS A 566 20.03 -13.37 -6.85
CA LYS A 566 20.50 -13.54 -5.47
C LYS A 566 19.40 -13.01 -4.53
N PRO A 567 19.14 -13.66 -3.37
CA PRO A 567 18.08 -13.27 -2.44
C PRO A 567 18.16 -11.86 -1.82
N ASN A 568 19.11 -11.01 -2.23
CA ASN A 568 19.37 -9.66 -1.69
C ASN A 568 19.44 -8.56 -2.77
N GLN A 569 18.93 -8.79 -3.98
CA GLN A 569 18.98 -7.77 -5.04
C GLN A 569 17.95 -6.64 -4.78
N CYS A 570 18.37 -5.39 -4.97
CA CYS A 570 17.55 -4.20 -4.72
C CYS A 570 16.35 -4.17 -5.68
N GLY A 571 15.13 -4.39 -5.17
CA GLY A 571 13.88 -4.22 -5.93
C GLY A 571 13.49 -2.76 -6.21
N GLY A 572 14.45 -1.83 -6.16
CA GLY A 572 14.25 -0.38 -6.34
C GLY A 572 13.08 0.20 -5.54
N LEU A 573 12.10 0.79 -6.23
CA LEU A 573 10.88 1.37 -5.64
C LEU A 573 10.01 0.39 -4.84
N ASP A 574 10.19 -0.92 -5.03
CA ASP A 574 9.47 -1.96 -4.30
C ASP A 574 10.37 -2.71 -3.28
N CYS A 575 11.61 -2.24 -3.09
CA CYS A 575 12.51 -2.79 -2.09
C CYS A 575 12.13 -2.32 -0.68
N GLU A 576 11.64 -3.23 0.15
CA GLU A 576 11.19 -2.94 1.52
C GLU A 576 12.31 -2.32 2.39
N ILE A 577 13.55 -2.80 2.25
CA ILE A 577 14.71 -2.27 2.99
C ILE A 577 14.98 -0.82 2.59
N CYS A 578 14.99 -0.53 1.29
CA CYS A 578 15.24 0.81 0.80
C CYS A 578 14.09 1.78 1.16
N LEU A 579 12.83 1.34 1.04
CA LEU A 579 11.67 2.12 1.48
C LEU A 579 11.72 2.41 2.98
N LYS A 580 12.08 1.43 3.82
CA LYS A 580 12.28 1.64 5.27
C LYS A 580 13.35 2.70 5.56
N ASN A 581 14.46 2.70 4.81
CA ASN A 581 15.51 3.70 4.99
C ASN A 581 15.06 5.10 4.54
N VAL A 582 14.34 5.18 3.42
CA VAL A 582 13.72 6.42 2.96
C VAL A 582 12.71 6.94 3.99
N PHE A 583 11.85 6.08 4.55
CA PHE A 583 10.84 6.48 5.52
C PHE A 583 11.43 6.96 6.84
N LYS A 584 12.60 6.46 7.26
CA LYS A 584 13.34 6.99 8.42
C LYS A 584 13.75 8.47 8.27
N CYS A 585 13.78 9.01 7.05
CA CYS A 585 14.07 10.42 6.81
C CYS A 585 12.90 11.34 7.22
N PHE A 586 11.71 10.77 7.40
CA PHE A 586 10.49 11.51 7.71
C PHE A 586 10.00 11.16 9.12
N HIS A 587 9.67 12.18 9.90
CA HIS A 587 9.09 11.99 11.23
C HIS A 587 7.58 12.23 11.14
N TRP A 588 6.80 11.27 11.61
CA TRP A 588 5.34 11.32 11.54
C TRP A 588 4.73 11.40 12.94
N GLN A 589 3.80 12.31 13.13
CA GLN A 589 2.96 12.39 14.30
C GLN A 589 1.62 11.69 14.00
N ASN A 590 1.28 10.66 14.77
CA ASN A 590 -0.04 10.03 14.69
C ASN A 590 -1.10 10.92 15.36
N LEU A 591 -2.16 11.26 14.62
CA LEU A 591 -3.24 12.14 15.08
C LEU A 591 -4.57 11.40 15.29
N GLY A 592 -4.63 10.11 15.00
CA GLY A 592 -5.83 9.29 15.06
C GLY A 592 -5.82 8.17 14.01
N GLN A 593 -6.90 7.40 13.96
CA GLN A 593 -7.04 6.28 13.04
C GLN A 593 -6.83 6.71 11.59
N GLY A 594 -5.74 6.22 10.98
CA GLY A 594 -5.37 6.52 9.60
C GLY A 594 -4.85 7.94 9.36
N ILE A 595 -4.64 8.78 10.38
CA ILE A 595 -4.23 10.18 10.23
C ILE A 595 -2.81 10.37 10.72
N GLN A 596 -1.94 10.85 9.83
CA GLN A 596 -0.55 11.17 10.16
C GLN A 596 -0.22 12.59 9.70
N LYS A 597 0.56 13.32 10.52
CA LYS A 597 1.12 14.63 10.16
C LYS A 597 2.64 14.52 10.03
N GLY A 598 3.17 14.98 8.91
CA GLY A 598 4.61 15.08 8.70
C GLY A 598 5.19 16.20 9.58
N LEU A 599 6.19 15.88 10.38
CA LEU A 599 6.94 16.83 11.18
C LEU A 599 8.13 17.34 10.37
N THR A 600 8.31 18.65 10.35
CA THR A 600 9.44 19.28 9.68
C THR A 600 10.74 18.86 10.36
N SER A 601 11.61 18.16 9.62
CA SER A 601 12.94 17.72 10.08
C SER A 601 14.04 18.43 9.29
N LYS A 602 15.30 18.31 9.72
CA LYS A 602 16.44 18.84 8.95
C LYS A 602 16.45 18.17 7.56
N ASN A 603 16.71 18.95 6.51
CA ASN A 603 16.78 18.46 5.15
C ASN A 603 17.81 17.33 5.03
N ASN A 604 17.34 16.12 4.71
CA ASN A 604 18.21 15.03 4.32
C ASN A 604 18.56 15.21 2.84
N THR A 605 19.73 15.78 2.55
CA THR A 605 20.22 15.89 1.18
C THR A 605 21.04 14.64 0.84
N VAL A 606 20.55 13.81 -0.08
CA VAL A 606 21.36 12.75 -0.69
C VAL A 606 21.99 13.33 -1.93
N SER A 607 23.31 13.55 -1.91
CA SER A 607 24.04 14.12 -3.05
C SER A 607 24.06 13.12 -4.22
N THR A 608 23.72 13.60 -5.42
CA THR A 608 23.90 12.87 -6.68
C THR A 608 24.81 13.68 -7.60
N PRO A 609 25.76 13.06 -8.32
CA PRO A 609 26.58 13.79 -9.30
C PRO A 609 25.68 14.47 -10.35
N LEU A 610 25.94 15.74 -10.62
CA LEU A 610 25.24 16.52 -11.65
C LEU A 610 26.24 16.85 -12.76
N PHE A 611 25.94 16.48 -14.00
CA PHE A 611 26.84 16.71 -15.14
C PHE A 611 26.07 16.68 -16.46
N VAL A 612 26.74 17.06 -17.55
CA VAL A 612 26.27 16.89 -18.93
C VAL A 612 27.32 16.10 -19.70
N ALA A 613 26.94 14.93 -20.22
CA ALA A 613 27.80 14.13 -21.09
C ALA A 613 27.63 14.56 -22.55
N ILE A 614 28.73 14.68 -23.29
CA ILE A 614 28.73 14.95 -24.73
C ILE A 614 29.42 13.78 -25.43
N ILE A 615 28.69 13.08 -26.28
CA ILE A 615 29.10 11.78 -26.85
C ILE A 615 29.03 11.89 -28.38
N PRO A 616 30.17 12.12 -29.06
CA PRO A 616 30.24 12.07 -30.53
C PRO A 616 29.80 10.69 -31.01
N ASN A 617 28.94 10.61 -32.03
CA ASN A 617 28.40 9.35 -32.57
C ASN A 617 27.74 8.42 -31.53
N GLY A 618 27.25 8.99 -30.42
CA GLY A 618 26.58 8.22 -29.37
C GLY A 618 25.22 7.69 -29.81
N ARG A 619 24.75 6.64 -29.13
CA ARG A 619 23.41 6.05 -29.33
C ARG A 619 22.56 6.13 -28.07
N ALA A 620 21.26 6.22 -28.26
CA ALA A 620 20.26 6.12 -27.19
C ALA A 620 19.24 5.05 -27.55
N TRP A 621 19.03 4.10 -26.64
CA TRP A 621 17.94 3.14 -26.70
C TRP A 621 16.96 3.43 -25.57
N ILE A 622 15.72 3.72 -25.93
CA ILE A 622 14.65 4.10 -25.00
C ILE A 622 13.47 3.19 -25.27
N VAL A 623 13.02 2.47 -24.25
CA VAL A 623 11.87 1.57 -24.40
C VAL A 623 10.61 2.42 -24.58
N PRO A 624 9.87 2.26 -25.70
CA PRO A 624 8.70 3.09 -25.99
C PRO A 624 7.52 2.74 -25.08
N GLN A 625 6.63 3.70 -24.88
CA GLN A 625 5.33 3.44 -24.25
C GLN A 625 4.50 2.47 -25.11
N GLN A 626 3.94 1.44 -24.46
CA GLN A 626 3.06 0.47 -25.13
C GLN A 626 1.58 0.78 -24.88
N ASN A 627 1.24 1.25 -23.68
CA ASN A 627 -0.10 1.74 -23.31
C ASN A 627 0.01 2.67 -22.09
N TYR A 628 -1.11 3.22 -21.61
CA TYR A 628 -1.12 4.21 -20.52
C TYR A 628 -0.55 3.70 -19.18
N TRP A 629 -0.42 2.39 -19.01
CA TRP A 629 0.19 1.74 -17.85
C TRP A 629 1.60 1.21 -18.08
N MET A 630 1.89 0.78 -19.30
CA MET A 630 3.21 0.30 -19.72
C MET A 630 3.98 1.44 -20.37
N VAL A 631 4.47 2.31 -19.50
CA VAL A 631 5.31 3.45 -19.82
C VAL A 631 6.77 3.05 -19.95
N CYS A 632 7.62 4.00 -20.39
CA CYS A 632 9.05 3.76 -20.60
C CYS A 632 9.73 3.14 -19.37
N LYS A 633 10.24 1.91 -19.53
CA LYS A 633 10.78 1.09 -18.43
C LYS A 633 12.30 0.93 -18.41
N ALA A 634 12.99 1.32 -19.48
CA ALA A 634 14.43 1.32 -19.56
C ALA A 634 14.94 2.35 -20.58
N ILE A 635 16.11 2.91 -20.30
CA ILE A 635 16.86 3.87 -21.09
C ILE A 635 18.32 3.48 -21.01
N ALA A 636 18.94 3.20 -22.15
CA ALA A 636 20.37 2.96 -22.27
C ALA A 636 21.02 4.05 -23.13
N ILE A 637 22.07 4.65 -22.59
CA ILE A 637 22.95 5.55 -23.33
C ILE A 637 24.22 4.77 -23.67
N ILE A 638 24.52 4.68 -24.96
CA ILE A 638 25.53 3.78 -25.49
C ILE A 638 26.59 4.59 -26.22
N THR A 639 27.85 4.37 -25.88
CA THR A 639 28.99 5.03 -26.53
C THR A 639 29.31 4.39 -27.90
N PRO A 640 30.09 5.06 -28.76
CA PRO A 640 30.47 4.52 -30.09
C PRO A 640 31.21 3.19 -30.02
N ASP A 641 31.95 2.95 -28.95
CA ASP A 641 32.68 1.72 -28.64
C ASP A 641 31.80 0.67 -27.92
N ASN A 642 30.47 0.80 -28.01
CA ASN A 642 29.49 -0.14 -27.48
C ASN A 642 29.55 -0.34 -25.95
N GLN A 643 29.80 0.73 -25.18
CA GLN A 643 29.70 0.69 -23.72
C GLN A 643 28.40 1.33 -23.24
N LEU A 644 27.76 0.72 -22.23
CA LEU A 644 26.68 1.37 -21.49
C LEU A 644 27.25 2.46 -20.58
N LEU A 645 26.76 3.70 -20.72
CA LEU A 645 27.05 4.79 -19.79
C LEU A 645 26.04 4.75 -18.65
N ALA A 646 26.36 4.02 -17.57
CA ALA A 646 25.44 3.70 -16.49
C ALA A 646 24.84 4.92 -15.78
N ASP A 647 25.61 5.98 -15.57
CA ASP A 647 25.21 7.14 -14.77
C ASP A 647 24.06 7.97 -15.39
N VAL A 648 23.85 7.82 -16.71
CA VAL A 648 22.74 8.43 -17.46
C VAL A 648 21.80 7.39 -18.08
N SER A 649 21.97 6.12 -17.73
CA SER A 649 21.07 5.03 -18.08
C SER A 649 20.19 4.66 -16.88
N ARG A 650 18.95 4.24 -17.12
CA ARG A 650 17.98 3.93 -16.05
C ARG A 650 17.01 2.84 -16.46
N GLU A 651 16.53 2.09 -15.48
CA GLU A 651 15.49 1.07 -15.67
C GLU A 651 14.57 0.95 -14.45
N TYR A 652 13.41 0.32 -14.63
CA TYR A 652 12.59 -0.15 -13.51
C TYR A 652 12.98 -1.56 -13.06
N PRO A 653 13.03 -1.82 -11.74
CA PRO A 653 12.81 -0.84 -10.66
C PRO A 653 14.05 0.02 -10.41
N ALA A 654 13.89 1.36 -10.41
CA ALA A 654 15.01 2.29 -10.24
C ALA A 654 15.53 2.29 -8.78
N PRO A 655 16.85 2.42 -8.54
CA PRO A 655 17.40 2.42 -7.20
C PRO A 655 16.94 3.64 -6.39
N LEU A 656 16.63 3.40 -5.11
CA LEU A 656 16.30 4.44 -4.13
C LEU A 656 17.57 5.04 -3.50
N PRO A 657 17.51 6.26 -2.95
CA PRO A 657 18.63 6.90 -2.27
C PRO A 657 19.29 5.97 -1.24
N GLY A 658 20.61 5.77 -1.38
CA GLY A 658 21.40 4.93 -0.47
C GLY A 658 21.26 3.42 -0.67
N CYS A 659 20.72 2.93 -1.80
CA CYS A 659 20.70 1.50 -2.11
C CYS A 659 22.14 0.97 -2.32
N PRO A 660 22.63 0.00 -1.49
CA PRO A 660 24.01 -0.50 -1.57
C PRO A 660 24.21 -1.60 -2.63
N SER A 661 23.17 -1.92 -3.40
CA SER A 661 23.11 -3.16 -4.21
C SER A 661 22.65 -2.92 -5.65
N TYR A 662 22.80 -1.70 -6.16
CA TYR A 662 22.58 -1.42 -7.58
C TYR A 662 23.80 -1.88 -8.39
N ASP A 663 23.57 -2.70 -9.40
CA ASP A 663 24.60 -3.24 -10.31
C ASP A 663 24.22 -2.89 -11.76
N PRO A 664 24.94 -1.95 -12.41
CA PRO A 664 24.70 -1.58 -13.81
C PRO A 664 24.83 -2.74 -14.80
N GLN A 665 25.54 -3.83 -14.45
CA GLN A 665 25.69 -5.00 -15.31
C GLN A 665 24.39 -5.79 -15.48
N GLN A 666 23.38 -5.51 -14.66
CA GLN A 666 22.06 -6.14 -14.72
C GLN A 666 21.05 -5.36 -15.57
N HIS A 667 21.48 -4.26 -16.19
CA HIS A 667 20.59 -3.39 -16.96
C HIS A 667 19.84 -4.15 -18.07
N GLN A 668 18.55 -3.81 -18.26
CA GLN A 668 17.65 -4.45 -19.22
C GLN A 668 18.17 -4.48 -20.66
N VAL A 669 19.10 -3.60 -21.03
CA VAL A 669 19.76 -3.62 -22.34
C VAL A 669 20.54 -4.92 -22.58
N PHE A 670 21.14 -5.49 -21.52
CA PHE A 670 21.88 -6.76 -21.58
C PHE A 670 20.96 -7.98 -21.65
N GLN A 671 19.67 -7.78 -21.41
CA GLN A 671 18.65 -8.83 -21.47
C GLN A 671 17.97 -8.89 -22.85
N GLN A 672 18.26 -7.93 -23.74
CA GLN A 672 17.73 -7.94 -25.10
C GLN A 672 18.52 -8.90 -25.97
N SER A 673 17.84 -9.69 -26.79
CA SER A 673 18.50 -10.49 -27.84
C SER A 673 18.90 -9.63 -29.04
N GLU A 674 18.13 -8.57 -29.31
CA GLU A 674 18.34 -7.62 -30.39
C GLU A 674 17.70 -6.27 -29.99
N LEU A 675 18.28 -5.16 -30.44
CA LEU A 675 17.70 -3.83 -30.27
C LEU A 675 16.83 -3.47 -31.49
N PRO A 676 15.85 -2.55 -31.35
CA PRO A 676 15.12 -2.03 -32.51
C PRO A 676 16.06 -1.49 -33.60
N PRO A 677 15.59 -1.39 -34.86
CA PRO A 677 16.39 -0.83 -35.96
C PRO A 677 17.00 0.52 -35.57
N LEU A 678 18.28 0.70 -35.90
CA LEU A 678 19.02 1.91 -35.56
C LEU A 678 18.69 3.02 -36.56
N GLU A 679 18.17 4.13 -36.05
CA GLU A 679 17.88 5.33 -36.83
C GLU A 679 19.01 6.36 -36.69
N THR A 680 19.53 6.88 -37.80
CA THR A 680 20.61 7.88 -37.78
C THR A 680 20.02 9.28 -37.89
N ILE A 681 20.24 10.11 -36.87
CA ILE A 681 19.76 11.49 -36.78
C ILE A 681 20.93 12.44 -37.01
N GLU A 682 20.80 13.36 -37.96
CA GLU A 682 21.81 14.39 -38.20
C GLU A 682 21.78 15.48 -37.12
N GLY A 683 22.96 16.00 -36.76
CA GLY A 683 23.11 17.11 -35.82
C GLY A 683 23.29 16.73 -34.35
N ARG A 684 23.11 17.73 -33.49
CA ARG A 684 23.23 17.64 -32.03
C ARG A 684 21.88 17.31 -31.40
N VAL A 685 21.80 16.15 -30.76
CA VAL A 685 20.57 15.66 -30.13
C VAL A 685 20.74 15.66 -28.62
N VAL A 686 19.90 16.42 -27.91
CA VAL A 686 19.80 16.39 -26.46
C VAL A 686 18.85 15.28 -26.03
N VAL A 687 19.29 14.39 -25.14
CA VAL A 687 18.44 13.32 -24.60
C VAL A 687 17.82 13.77 -23.27
N LEU A 688 16.53 14.11 -23.30
CA LEU A 688 15.72 14.48 -22.13
C LEU A 688 14.78 13.35 -21.68
N SER A 689 14.56 12.33 -22.51
CA SER A 689 13.72 11.17 -22.16
C SER A 689 14.09 10.60 -20.78
N GLY A 690 13.06 10.26 -20.02
CA GLY A 690 13.14 9.73 -18.66
C GLY A 690 12.27 8.48 -18.49
N LEU A 691 12.50 7.74 -17.40
CA LEU A 691 11.60 6.66 -17.03
C LEU A 691 10.20 7.22 -16.85
N SER A 692 9.22 6.61 -17.52
CA SER A 692 7.83 7.07 -17.49
C SER A 692 7.62 8.55 -17.86
N GLY A 693 8.47 9.15 -18.70
CA GLY A 693 8.42 10.59 -19.01
C GLY A 693 7.09 11.10 -19.61
N ASN A 694 6.20 10.21 -20.03
CA ASN A 694 4.84 10.55 -20.48
C ASN A 694 3.88 10.86 -19.31
N VAL A 695 4.25 10.48 -18.08
CA VAL A 695 3.46 10.73 -16.88
C VAL A 695 3.82 12.11 -16.31
N TYR A 696 2.81 12.93 -16.01
CA TYR A 696 2.97 14.30 -15.53
C TYR A 696 3.98 14.45 -14.37
N PHE A 697 3.98 13.53 -13.40
CA PHE A 697 4.96 13.54 -12.30
C PHE A 697 6.40 13.48 -12.83
N HIS A 698 6.74 12.45 -13.61
CA HIS A 698 8.07 12.22 -14.16
C HIS A 698 8.49 13.32 -15.15
N TRP A 699 7.55 13.84 -15.94
CA TRP A 699 7.81 15.00 -16.78
C TRP A 699 8.30 16.19 -15.97
N MET A 700 7.58 16.53 -14.90
CA MET A 700 7.87 17.69 -14.06
C MET A 700 9.18 17.52 -13.28
N VAL A 701 9.46 16.33 -12.74
CA VAL A 701 10.55 16.14 -11.77
C VAL A 701 11.80 15.48 -12.34
N ASP A 702 11.68 14.68 -13.41
CA ASP A 702 12.81 13.98 -14.04
C ASP A 702 13.21 14.58 -15.39
N VAL A 703 12.26 15.07 -16.20
CA VAL A 703 12.53 15.58 -17.56
C VAL A 703 12.88 17.08 -17.55
N LEU A 704 11.97 17.95 -17.10
CA LEU A 704 12.14 19.40 -17.21
C LEU A 704 13.39 19.96 -16.50
N PRO A 705 13.76 19.55 -15.27
CA PRO A 705 14.90 20.14 -14.57
C PRO A 705 16.24 19.92 -15.30
N ARG A 706 16.34 18.91 -16.16
CA ARG A 706 17.56 18.61 -16.95
C ARG A 706 17.91 19.74 -17.92
N LEU A 707 16.95 20.56 -18.33
CA LEU A 707 17.20 21.75 -19.14
C LEU A 707 18.04 22.81 -18.41
N GLU A 708 17.95 22.88 -17.09
CA GLU A 708 18.77 23.81 -16.29
C GLU A 708 20.23 23.37 -16.26
N LEU A 709 20.50 22.06 -16.23
CA LEU A 709 21.86 21.54 -16.31
C LEU A 709 22.53 21.95 -17.62
N LEU A 710 21.82 21.88 -18.75
CA LEU A 710 22.32 22.36 -20.04
C LEU A 710 22.69 23.85 -20.00
N ARG A 711 21.82 24.68 -19.42
CA ARG A 711 22.06 26.13 -19.30
C ARG A 711 23.27 26.42 -18.43
N GLN A 712 23.39 25.75 -17.29
CA GLN A 712 24.52 25.91 -16.36
C GLN A 712 25.84 25.40 -16.95
N SER A 713 25.79 24.42 -17.85
CA SER A 713 26.95 23.95 -18.62
C SER A 713 27.33 24.86 -19.80
N GLY A 714 26.63 26.00 -20.00
CA GLY A 714 26.95 26.96 -21.06
C GLY A 714 26.53 26.54 -22.47
N ILE A 715 25.71 25.50 -22.62
CA ILE A 715 25.24 25.01 -23.92
C ILE A 715 24.14 25.93 -24.44
N ASN A 716 24.36 26.54 -25.61
CA ASN A 716 23.35 27.38 -26.27
C ASN A 716 22.29 26.52 -26.98
N PHE A 717 21.01 26.78 -26.68
CA PHE A 717 19.86 26.07 -27.25
C PHE A 717 19.68 26.31 -28.76
N ASP A 718 20.20 27.43 -29.28
CA ASP A 718 20.16 27.69 -30.73
C ASP A 718 21.01 26.69 -31.52
N GLN A 719 22.05 26.15 -30.91
CA GLN A 719 22.96 25.15 -31.51
C GLN A 719 22.47 23.72 -31.36
N ILE A 720 21.35 23.49 -30.67
CA ILE A 720 20.75 22.17 -30.52
C ILE A 720 19.79 21.95 -31.69
N ASP A 721 19.97 20.86 -32.42
CA ASP A 721 19.11 20.52 -33.56
C ASP A 721 17.84 19.81 -33.07
N TRP A 722 17.99 18.88 -32.11
CA TRP A 722 16.87 18.07 -31.61
C TRP A 722 16.88 17.90 -30.09
N PHE A 723 15.68 17.89 -29.50
CA PHE A 723 15.42 17.47 -28.12
C PHE A 723 14.60 16.18 -28.15
N LEU A 724 15.25 15.08 -27.75
CA LEU A 724 14.62 13.77 -27.64
C LEU A 724 13.88 13.66 -26.30
N VAL A 725 12.55 13.55 -26.36
CA VAL A 725 11.66 13.31 -25.22
C VAL A 725 10.86 12.03 -25.46
N ASN A 726 10.26 11.45 -24.41
CA ASN A 726 9.44 10.25 -24.56
C ASN A 726 8.31 10.46 -25.58
N SER A 727 7.49 11.48 -25.32
CA SER A 727 6.39 11.92 -26.16
C SER A 727 6.14 13.43 -26.02
N TYR A 728 5.46 14.02 -26.99
CA TYR A 728 5.01 15.41 -27.05
C TYR A 728 3.47 15.52 -27.24
N GLN A 729 2.74 14.43 -27.01
CA GLN A 729 1.31 14.34 -27.31
C GLN A 729 0.40 14.94 -26.23
N ALA A 730 0.87 15.08 -24.98
CA ALA A 730 0.05 15.63 -23.90
C ALA A 730 0.07 17.17 -23.86
N PRO A 731 -1.05 17.86 -23.57
CA PRO A 731 -1.11 19.32 -23.53
C PRO A 731 -0.07 19.97 -22.62
N PHE A 732 0.17 19.39 -21.44
CA PHE A 732 1.16 19.93 -20.48
C PHE A 732 2.60 19.86 -21.01
N GLN A 733 2.94 18.85 -21.83
CA GLN A 733 4.27 18.71 -22.42
C GLN A 733 4.52 19.84 -23.41
N ARG A 734 3.52 20.10 -24.26
CA ARG A 734 3.57 21.22 -25.22
C ARG A 734 3.68 22.55 -24.53
N GLU A 735 2.77 22.83 -23.60
CA GLU A 735 2.72 24.12 -22.91
C GLU A 735 4.01 24.42 -22.15
N THR A 736 4.57 23.43 -21.43
CA THR A 736 5.81 23.62 -20.66
C THR A 736 7.03 23.87 -21.55
N LEU A 737 7.22 23.11 -22.64
CA LEU A 737 8.34 23.31 -23.56
C LEU A 737 8.24 24.62 -24.34
N THR A 738 7.06 24.97 -24.85
CA THR A 738 6.83 26.26 -25.52
C THR A 738 7.17 27.42 -24.59
N ARG A 739 6.75 27.35 -23.32
CA ARG A 739 7.05 28.38 -22.32
C ARG A 739 8.55 28.49 -21.97
N LEU A 740 9.29 27.40 -22.11
CA LEU A 740 10.74 27.37 -21.93
C LEU A 740 11.52 27.78 -23.20
N GLY A 741 10.82 28.15 -24.27
CA GLY A 741 11.40 28.61 -25.54
C GLY A 741 11.92 27.50 -26.43
N ILE A 742 11.47 26.25 -26.21
CA ILE A 742 11.86 25.12 -27.06
C ILE A 742 10.82 24.99 -28.19
N PRO A 743 11.23 25.16 -29.45
CA PRO A 743 10.29 25.11 -30.56
C PRO A 743 9.88 23.67 -30.88
N GLU A 744 8.61 23.48 -31.25
CA GLU A 744 8.02 22.18 -31.58
C GLU A 744 8.77 21.44 -32.68
N PHE A 745 9.24 22.15 -33.72
CA PHE A 745 9.96 21.54 -34.84
C PHE A 745 11.34 20.97 -34.47
N LYS A 746 11.86 21.24 -33.26
CA LYS A 746 13.08 20.63 -32.73
C LYS A 746 12.80 19.44 -31.81
N ILE A 747 11.56 18.98 -31.68
CA ILE A 747 11.21 17.86 -30.81
C ILE A 747 11.29 16.54 -31.56
N LEU A 748 11.94 15.55 -30.94
CA LEU A 748 11.99 14.16 -31.40
C LEU A 748 11.36 13.26 -30.34
N GLU A 749 10.46 12.35 -30.73
CA GLU A 749 9.76 11.45 -29.81
C GLU A 749 10.43 10.07 -29.79
N SER A 750 11.00 9.66 -28.65
CA SER A 750 11.63 8.34 -28.52
C SER A 750 10.63 7.19 -28.56
N ASP A 751 9.34 7.46 -28.33
CA ASP A 751 8.29 6.45 -28.55
C ASP A 751 8.13 6.07 -30.04
N GLN A 752 8.51 6.97 -30.95
CA GLN A 752 8.55 6.73 -32.41
C GLN A 752 9.92 6.27 -32.88
N PHE A 753 10.99 6.81 -32.28
CA PHE A 753 12.38 6.51 -32.60
C PHE A 753 13.09 5.91 -31.36
N PRO A 754 12.82 4.63 -31.04
CA PRO A 754 13.27 4.02 -29.79
C PRO A 754 14.77 3.68 -29.77
N HIS A 755 15.46 3.70 -30.90
CA HIS A 755 16.90 3.47 -31.00
C HIS A 755 17.52 4.41 -32.02
N ILE A 756 18.27 5.40 -31.55
CA ILE A 756 18.89 6.42 -32.41
C ILE A 756 20.41 6.47 -32.26
N GLN A 757 21.09 6.92 -33.31
CA GLN A 757 22.46 7.44 -33.30
C GLN A 757 22.45 8.90 -33.74
N ALA A 758 23.21 9.76 -33.07
CA ALA A 758 23.38 11.16 -33.47
C ALA A 758 24.83 11.51 -33.72
N GLN A 759 25.11 12.52 -34.57
CA GLN A 759 26.49 13.04 -34.74
C GLN A 759 27.09 13.46 -33.39
N GLN A 760 26.27 14.05 -32.52
CA GLN A 760 26.64 14.34 -31.14
C GLN A 760 25.41 14.19 -30.23
N LEU A 761 25.47 13.22 -29.30
CA LEU A 761 24.50 13.13 -28.21
C LEU A 761 24.92 14.03 -27.05
N ILE A 762 23.97 14.77 -26.50
CA ILE A 762 24.15 15.58 -25.30
C ILE A 762 23.19 15.05 -24.24
N VAL A 763 23.73 14.52 -23.14
CA VAL A 763 22.94 13.80 -22.14
C VAL A 763 23.17 14.42 -20.75
N PRO A 764 22.27 15.29 -20.29
CA PRO A 764 22.28 15.76 -18.90
C PRO A 764 22.02 14.60 -17.95
N SER A 765 22.69 14.57 -16.80
CA SER A 765 22.35 13.66 -15.72
C SER A 765 20.91 13.87 -15.24
N PHE A 766 20.35 12.89 -14.55
CA PHE A 766 19.05 13.04 -13.91
C PHE A 766 19.12 13.99 -12.71
N ALA A 767 17.99 14.61 -12.37
CA ALA A 767 17.94 15.63 -11.32
C ALA A 767 18.08 15.08 -9.88
N GLY A 768 17.89 13.77 -9.69
CA GLY A 768 17.96 13.07 -8.41
C GLY A 768 17.55 11.61 -8.58
N HIS A 769 17.46 10.86 -7.49
CA HIS A 769 16.90 9.50 -7.52
C HIS A 769 15.40 9.55 -7.81
N THR A 770 14.84 8.48 -8.38
CA THR A 770 13.41 8.42 -8.69
C THR A 770 12.56 8.66 -7.45
N GLY A 771 11.71 9.69 -7.48
CA GLY A 771 10.88 10.08 -6.33
C GLY A 771 11.56 10.96 -5.28
N TRP A 772 12.85 11.27 -5.46
CA TRP A 772 13.65 12.09 -4.55
C TRP A 772 14.18 13.34 -5.26
N LEU A 773 13.35 14.38 -5.30
CA LEU A 773 13.67 15.63 -6.00
C LEU A 773 14.62 16.49 -5.18
N GLN A 774 15.67 17.01 -5.82
CA GLN A 774 16.68 17.85 -5.17
C GLN A 774 16.21 19.31 -5.01
N PRO A 775 16.63 20.03 -3.95
CA PRO A 775 16.32 21.45 -3.73
C PRO A 775 16.48 22.37 -4.95
N TRP A 776 17.61 22.27 -5.65
CA TRP A 776 17.90 23.12 -6.80
C TRP A 776 16.89 22.93 -7.94
N ALA A 777 16.37 21.71 -8.13
CA ALA A 777 15.39 21.38 -9.14
C ALA A 777 14.02 21.97 -8.78
N ILE A 778 13.64 21.90 -7.49
CA ILE A 778 12.41 22.54 -6.97
C ILE A 778 12.46 24.04 -7.20
N ASP A 779 13.56 24.70 -6.80
CA ASP A 779 13.73 26.14 -6.97
C ASP A 779 13.68 26.57 -8.44
N THR A 780 14.25 25.75 -9.31
CA THR A 780 14.29 26.00 -10.75
C THR A 780 12.90 25.92 -11.39
N LEU A 781 12.15 24.86 -11.11
CA LEU A 781 10.77 24.72 -11.59
C LEU A 781 9.88 25.86 -11.10
N ARG A 782 10.03 26.26 -9.82
CA ARG A 782 9.33 27.41 -9.25
C ARG A 782 9.71 28.71 -9.96
N ARG A 783 11.01 28.95 -10.20
CA ARG A 783 11.50 30.14 -10.89
C ARG A 783 10.96 30.27 -12.32
N TRP A 784 10.81 29.15 -13.02
CA TRP A 784 10.30 29.15 -14.40
C TRP A 784 8.78 29.37 -14.47
N PHE A 785 8.03 28.76 -13.55
CA PHE A 785 6.58 28.63 -13.74
C PHE A 785 5.74 29.47 -12.79
N LEU A 786 6.21 29.83 -11.59
CA LEU A 786 5.43 30.67 -10.69
C LEU A 786 5.14 32.04 -11.33
N PRO A 787 3.89 32.54 -11.21
CA PRO A 787 3.54 33.85 -11.73
C PRO A 787 4.29 34.95 -10.96
N LYS A 788 4.79 35.96 -11.67
CA LYS A 788 5.49 37.11 -11.06
C LYS A 788 4.53 38.09 -10.36
N SER A 789 3.24 38.02 -10.68
CA SER A 789 2.18 38.82 -10.06
C SER A 789 0.87 38.02 -10.11
N PRO A 790 -0.07 38.23 -9.16
CA PRO A 790 -1.35 37.53 -9.17
C PRO A 790 -2.08 37.77 -10.48
N SER A 791 -2.69 36.72 -11.05
CA SER A 791 -3.45 36.82 -12.30
C SER A 791 -4.59 37.84 -12.15
N PRO A 792 -4.55 39.01 -12.82
CA PRO A 792 -5.58 40.03 -12.64
C PRO A 792 -6.94 39.49 -13.08
N GLY A 793 -7.92 39.45 -12.17
CA GLY A 793 -9.32 39.13 -12.47
C GLY A 793 -9.74 37.65 -12.38
N LYS A 794 -8.86 36.71 -12.04
CA LYS A 794 -9.24 35.32 -11.69
C LYS A 794 -9.11 35.11 -10.18
N ASN A 795 -10.23 34.80 -9.51
CA ASN A 795 -10.24 34.45 -8.09
C ASN A 795 -10.15 32.92 -7.94
N TYR A 796 -9.02 32.41 -7.47
CA TYR A 796 -8.81 30.98 -7.24
C TYR A 796 -9.31 30.57 -5.83
N PRO A 797 -9.91 29.38 -5.68
CA PRO A 797 -10.39 28.92 -4.38
C PRO A 797 -9.23 28.65 -3.39
N GLU A 798 -9.40 29.09 -2.14
CA GLU A 798 -8.39 28.87 -1.10
C GLU A 798 -8.30 27.40 -0.63
N ARG A 799 -9.37 26.62 -0.80
CA ARG A 799 -9.48 25.21 -0.40
C ARG A 799 -9.93 24.37 -1.58
N ILE A 800 -9.09 23.44 -2.01
CA ILE A 800 -9.37 22.60 -3.17
C ILE A 800 -9.37 21.12 -2.82
N TYR A 801 -10.30 20.40 -3.43
CA TYR A 801 -10.30 18.94 -3.48
C TYR A 801 -10.02 18.52 -4.93
N ILE A 802 -8.91 17.80 -5.14
CA ILE A 802 -8.51 17.28 -6.45
C ILE A 802 -9.29 15.99 -6.68
N SER A 803 -10.24 16.04 -7.61
CA SER A 803 -11.03 14.87 -7.97
C SER A 803 -10.19 13.83 -8.70
N ARG A 804 -10.55 12.56 -8.52
CA ARG A 804 -10.01 11.44 -9.30
C ARG A 804 -11.08 10.69 -10.10
N GLY A 805 -12.26 11.29 -10.30
CA GLY A 805 -13.37 10.66 -11.00
C GLY A 805 -13.03 10.15 -12.39
N ASP A 806 -12.17 10.88 -13.11
CA ASP A 806 -11.72 10.53 -14.47
C ASP A 806 -10.39 9.76 -14.51
N ALA A 807 -9.79 9.47 -13.35
CA ALA A 807 -8.53 8.72 -13.30
C ALA A 807 -8.78 7.23 -13.50
N SER A 808 -8.00 6.53 -14.32
CA SER A 808 -8.18 5.10 -14.57
C SER A 808 -7.85 4.20 -13.35
N TYR A 809 -7.35 4.77 -12.24
CA TYR A 809 -6.95 4.06 -11.02
C TYR A 809 -6.69 4.96 -9.81
N ARG A 810 -6.63 4.34 -8.61
CA ARG A 810 -6.56 5.02 -7.32
C ARG A 810 -7.70 6.03 -7.18
N GLN A 811 -8.89 5.64 -7.63
CA GLN A 811 -10.08 6.45 -7.46
C GLN A 811 -10.48 6.49 -5.98
N VAL A 812 -11.26 7.50 -5.60
CA VAL A 812 -11.92 7.50 -4.29
C VAL A 812 -13.29 6.86 -4.49
N LEU A 813 -13.50 5.66 -3.93
CA LEU A 813 -14.70 4.85 -4.20
C LEU A 813 -15.99 5.54 -3.74
N ASN A 814 -15.92 6.30 -2.64
CA ASN A 814 -17.02 7.10 -2.11
C ASN A 814 -16.85 8.61 -2.39
N GLU A 815 -16.28 8.99 -3.54
CA GLU A 815 -15.95 10.38 -3.88
C GLU A 815 -17.16 11.33 -3.80
N ASP A 816 -18.33 10.89 -4.26
CA ASP A 816 -19.56 11.70 -4.21
C ASP A 816 -19.93 12.07 -2.75
N GLU A 817 -19.79 11.13 -1.81
CA GLU A 817 -20.02 11.37 -0.38
C GLU A 817 -18.96 12.32 0.19
N VAL A 818 -17.69 12.13 -0.20
CA VAL A 818 -16.56 12.97 0.24
C VAL A 818 -16.75 14.40 -0.24
N ILE A 819 -17.12 14.62 -1.51
CA ILE A 819 -17.40 15.96 -2.06
C ILE A 819 -18.55 16.63 -1.30
N GLN A 820 -19.65 15.91 -1.06
CA GLN A 820 -20.77 16.43 -0.28
C GLN A 820 -20.35 16.79 1.14
N PHE A 821 -19.53 15.95 1.78
CA PHE A 821 -19.01 16.14 3.13
C PHE A 821 -18.07 17.35 3.23
N LEU A 822 -17.25 17.61 2.20
CA LEU A 822 -16.29 18.72 2.19
C LEU A 822 -16.90 20.08 1.84
N ARG A 823 -18.05 20.10 1.15
CA ARG A 823 -18.70 21.35 0.72
C ARG A 823 -18.97 22.36 1.85
N PRO A 824 -19.50 21.97 3.03
CA PRO A 824 -19.67 22.89 4.17
C PRO A 824 -18.36 23.46 4.73
N TRP A 825 -17.24 22.81 4.44
CA TRP A 825 -15.89 23.27 4.83
C TRP A 825 -15.26 24.20 3.78
N GLY A 826 -16.00 24.61 2.75
CA GLY A 826 -15.57 25.57 1.74
C GLY A 826 -14.60 25.00 0.69
N PHE A 827 -14.53 23.68 0.55
CA PHE A 827 -13.73 23.05 -0.51
C PHE A 827 -14.44 23.17 -1.86
N VAL A 828 -13.65 23.45 -2.89
CA VAL A 828 -14.06 23.40 -4.29
C VAL A 828 -13.43 22.18 -4.95
N THR A 829 -14.25 21.33 -5.57
CA THR A 829 -13.78 20.19 -6.35
C THR A 829 -13.18 20.68 -7.66
N VAL A 830 -12.00 20.16 -8.00
CA VAL A 830 -11.24 20.52 -9.20
C VAL A 830 -10.83 19.26 -9.95
N GLN A 831 -11.06 19.24 -11.26
CA GLN A 831 -10.50 18.25 -12.19
C GLN A 831 -9.33 18.89 -12.93
N LEU A 832 -8.10 18.49 -12.61
CA LEU A 832 -6.91 19.17 -13.11
C LEU A 832 -6.72 19.00 -14.61
N GLU A 833 -7.20 17.88 -15.16
CA GLU A 833 -7.15 17.52 -16.57
C GLU A 833 -7.91 18.52 -17.46
N THR A 834 -8.87 19.24 -16.88
CA THR A 834 -9.65 20.29 -17.57
C THR A 834 -8.96 21.65 -17.61
N LEU A 835 -7.86 21.81 -16.86
CA LEU A 835 -7.13 23.07 -16.71
C LEU A 835 -5.83 23.05 -17.52
N SER A 836 -5.49 24.18 -18.12
CA SER A 836 -4.14 24.40 -18.69
C SER A 836 -3.07 24.29 -17.60
N PHE A 837 -1.83 23.99 -17.97
CA PHE A 837 -0.73 23.90 -17.00
C PHE A 837 -0.55 25.22 -16.24
N THR A 838 -0.65 26.36 -16.92
CA THR A 838 -0.56 27.68 -16.30
C THR A 838 -1.69 27.93 -15.30
N GLU A 839 -2.90 27.46 -15.58
CA GLU A 839 -4.02 27.55 -14.62
C GLU A 839 -3.82 26.64 -13.42
N GLN A 840 -3.27 25.44 -13.60
CA GLN A 840 -2.91 24.55 -12.49
C GLN A 840 -1.84 25.20 -11.60
N VAL A 841 -0.80 25.79 -12.18
CA VAL A 841 0.24 26.49 -11.42
C VAL A 841 -0.35 27.63 -10.59
N ALA A 842 -1.19 28.48 -11.21
CA ALA A 842 -1.83 29.59 -10.52
C ALA A 842 -2.77 29.12 -9.40
N LEU A 843 -3.55 28.06 -9.64
CA LEU A 843 -4.44 27.47 -8.64
C LEU A 843 -3.66 27.02 -7.39
N PHE A 844 -2.56 26.28 -7.58
CA PHE A 844 -1.75 25.77 -6.46
C PHE A 844 -0.94 26.87 -5.77
N ALA A 845 -0.58 27.94 -6.47
CA ALA A 845 0.11 29.09 -5.89
C ALA A 845 -0.77 29.92 -4.94
N GLU A 846 -2.09 29.91 -5.16
CA GLU A 846 -3.08 30.64 -4.34
C GLU A 846 -3.77 29.74 -3.29
N ALA A 847 -3.74 28.42 -3.46
CA ALA A 847 -4.38 27.48 -2.54
C ALA A 847 -3.72 27.47 -1.15
N LYS A 848 -4.53 27.58 -0.11
CA LYS A 848 -4.12 27.46 1.31
C LYS A 848 -4.28 26.04 1.83
N VAL A 849 -5.23 25.28 1.28
CA VAL A 849 -5.48 23.88 1.61
C VAL A 849 -5.71 23.10 0.33
N ILE A 850 -4.97 22.01 0.17
CA ILE A 850 -5.07 21.09 -0.95
C ILE A 850 -5.40 19.72 -0.37
N MET A 851 -6.42 19.09 -0.92
CA MET A 851 -6.83 17.74 -0.55
C MET A 851 -6.94 16.89 -1.81
N GLY A 852 -6.42 15.67 -1.78
CA GLY A 852 -6.53 14.79 -2.94
C GLY A 852 -5.84 13.45 -2.72
N ALA A 853 -6.26 12.46 -3.48
CA ALA A 853 -5.63 11.14 -3.44
C ALA A 853 -4.26 11.12 -4.15
N HIS A 854 -3.37 10.25 -3.65
CA HIS A 854 -2.02 10.05 -4.17
C HIS A 854 -2.05 9.87 -5.69
N GLY A 855 -1.37 10.77 -6.41
CA GLY A 855 -1.32 10.74 -7.86
C GLY A 855 -0.67 11.97 -8.46
N SER A 856 -0.36 11.89 -9.76
CA SER A 856 0.46 12.88 -10.47
C SER A 856 -0.03 14.33 -10.34
N GLY A 857 -1.33 14.57 -10.18
CA GLY A 857 -1.87 15.91 -9.92
C GLY A 857 -1.27 16.60 -8.68
N LEU A 858 -0.93 15.84 -7.63
CA LEU A 858 -0.27 16.38 -6.43
C LEU A 858 1.16 16.87 -6.68
N THR A 859 1.77 16.58 -7.84
CA THR A 859 3.08 17.16 -8.20
C THR A 859 3.03 18.69 -8.21
N ASN A 860 1.86 19.28 -8.46
CA ASN A 860 1.66 20.73 -8.45
C ASN A 860 1.85 21.39 -7.08
N ILE A 861 1.98 20.62 -5.98
CA ILE A 861 2.38 21.20 -4.69
C ILE A 861 3.74 21.91 -4.74
N LEU A 862 4.55 21.62 -5.78
CA LEU A 862 5.76 22.39 -6.12
C LEU A 862 5.51 23.89 -6.18
N PHE A 863 4.28 24.34 -6.47
CA PHE A 863 3.92 25.74 -6.66
C PHE A 863 3.25 26.38 -5.45
N CYS A 864 3.02 25.62 -4.37
CA CYS A 864 2.41 26.14 -3.15
C CYS A 864 3.27 27.16 -2.42
N GLN A 865 2.63 27.98 -1.59
CA GLN A 865 3.33 28.85 -0.65
C GLN A 865 3.70 28.09 0.62
N PRO A 866 4.78 28.48 1.32
CA PRO A 866 5.09 27.94 2.64
C PRO A 866 3.90 28.04 3.59
N GLY A 867 3.65 26.99 4.37
CA GLY A 867 2.51 26.90 5.27
C GLY A 867 1.20 26.43 4.62
N THR A 868 1.13 26.23 3.30
CA THR A 868 -0.02 25.56 2.66
C THR A 868 -0.19 24.15 3.25
N GLN A 869 -1.44 23.79 3.55
CA GLN A 869 -1.81 22.49 4.10
C GLN A 869 -2.07 21.51 2.95
N VAL A 870 -1.37 20.38 2.95
CA VAL A 870 -1.52 19.31 1.95
C VAL A 870 -2.09 18.09 2.65
N ILE A 871 -3.26 17.62 2.21
CA ILE A 871 -3.94 16.44 2.74
C ILE A 871 -3.95 15.38 1.63
N GLU A 872 -3.03 14.44 1.75
CA GLU A 872 -2.84 13.35 0.81
C GLU A 872 -3.67 12.12 1.25
N PHE A 873 -4.55 11.64 0.39
CA PHE A 873 -5.24 10.37 0.60
C PHE A 873 -4.41 9.21 0.06
N MET A 874 -4.15 8.22 0.91
CA MET A 874 -3.28 7.11 0.59
C MET A 874 -4.06 5.80 0.56
N SER A 875 -3.76 4.93 -0.40
CA SER A 875 -4.22 3.54 -0.31
C SER A 875 -3.53 2.87 0.89
N PRO A 876 -4.23 1.97 1.61
CA PRO A 876 -3.66 1.25 2.75
C PRO A 876 -2.43 0.41 2.39
N HIS A 877 -2.28 0.02 1.12
CA HIS A 877 -1.16 -0.81 0.67
C HIS A 877 -0.18 -0.08 -0.25
N TYR A 878 -0.44 1.19 -0.59
CA TYR A 878 0.42 2.00 -1.45
C TYR A 878 0.90 3.27 -0.75
N ASN A 879 2.02 3.12 -0.04
CA ASN A 879 2.70 4.23 0.61
C ASN A 879 3.97 4.63 -0.15
N ARG A 880 4.06 5.88 -0.61
CA ARG A 880 5.19 6.42 -1.38
C ARG A 880 5.53 7.86 -0.95
N HIS A 881 6.82 8.17 -0.96
CA HIS A 881 7.40 9.40 -0.40
C HIS A 881 7.45 10.61 -1.36
N TYR A 882 6.91 10.47 -2.57
CA TYR A 882 7.15 11.39 -3.70
C TYR A 882 6.90 12.86 -3.39
N TYR A 883 5.90 13.16 -2.57
CA TYR A 883 5.49 14.53 -2.25
C TYR A 883 6.04 15.05 -0.92
N TRP A 884 6.57 14.16 -0.09
CA TRP A 884 7.02 14.50 1.27
C TRP A 884 8.32 15.31 1.24
N VAL A 885 9.24 14.97 0.32
CA VAL A 885 10.47 15.74 0.10
C VAL A 885 10.15 17.18 -0.31
N ILE A 886 9.20 17.34 -1.24
CA ILE A 886 8.75 18.66 -1.72
C ILE A 886 8.13 19.45 -0.56
N SER A 887 7.28 18.79 0.22
CA SER A 887 6.59 19.42 1.36
C SER A 887 7.55 19.87 2.45
N GLN A 888 8.52 19.03 2.81
CA GLN A 888 9.55 19.37 3.79
C GLN A 888 10.41 20.54 3.31
N TYR A 889 10.86 20.52 2.05
CA TYR A 889 11.71 21.56 1.50
C TYR A 889 10.99 22.92 1.43
N LEU A 890 9.73 22.94 1.00
CA LEU A 890 8.94 24.16 0.86
C LEU A 890 8.28 24.63 2.16
N GLY A 891 8.39 23.86 3.25
CA GLY A 891 7.73 24.17 4.52
C GLY A 891 6.20 24.06 4.44
N LEU A 892 5.68 23.07 3.71
CA LEU A 892 4.25 22.76 3.65
C LEU A 892 3.83 21.91 4.86
N GLU A 893 2.59 22.08 5.33
CA GLU A 893 2.04 21.20 6.37
C GLU A 893 1.42 19.95 5.73
N HIS A 894 2.17 18.84 5.70
CA HIS A 894 1.74 17.62 5.04
C HIS A 894 0.99 16.68 6.00
N TYR A 895 -0.20 16.24 5.60
CA TYR A 895 -1.04 15.29 6.30
C TYR A 895 -1.35 14.11 5.37
N CYS A 896 -1.27 12.90 5.89
CA CYS A 896 -1.70 11.70 5.19
C CYS A 896 -2.96 11.17 5.87
N LEU A 897 -3.98 10.84 5.06
CA LEU A 897 -5.16 10.10 5.47
C LEU A 897 -5.18 8.77 4.72
N THR A 898 -4.91 7.68 5.42
CA THR A 898 -4.97 6.33 4.86
C THR A 898 -6.42 5.89 4.74
N GLY A 899 -6.81 5.43 3.54
CA GLY A 899 -8.13 4.84 3.31
C GLY A 899 -8.29 3.48 3.97
N ASP A 900 -9.54 3.05 4.12
CA ASP A 900 -9.89 1.75 4.66
C ASP A 900 -9.52 0.65 3.65
N GLY A 901 -8.94 -0.45 4.15
CA GLY A 901 -8.61 -1.62 3.33
C GLY A 901 -9.77 -2.60 3.24
N PHE A 902 -9.86 -3.32 2.13
CA PHE A 902 -10.78 -4.45 2.00
C PHE A 902 -10.15 -5.70 2.61
N ALA A 903 -10.78 -6.28 3.63
CA ALA A 903 -10.15 -7.32 4.45
C ALA A 903 -9.97 -8.64 3.69
N CYS A 904 -10.84 -8.92 2.71
CA CYS A 904 -10.78 -10.17 1.94
C CYS A 904 -9.65 -10.18 0.91
N TYR A 905 -8.44 -10.58 1.31
CA TYR A 905 -7.28 -10.60 0.41
C TYR A 905 -7.49 -11.40 -0.90
N PRO A 906 -8.12 -12.60 -0.91
CA PRO A 906 -8.39 -13.33 -2.16
C PRO A 906 -9.26 -12.54 -3.15
N LEU A 907 -10.35 -11.94 -2.68
CA LEU A 907 -11.22 -11.10 -3.52
C LEU A 907 -10.51 -9.79 -3.92
N ARG A 908 -9.79 -9.16 -2.99
CA ARG A 908 -8.98 -7.97 -3.25
C ARG A 908 -7.96 -8.22 -4.36
N GLY A 909 -7.34 -9.40 -4.39
CA GLY A 909 -6.40 -9.80 -5.45
C GLY A 909 -7.05 -10.04 -6.82
N LEU A 910 -8.38 -10.13 -6.89
CA LEU A 910 -9.13 -10.08 -8.15
C LEU A 910 -9.38 -8.63 -8.58
N MET A 911 -9.67 -7.75 -7.61
CA MET A 911 -9.92 -6.32 -7.83
C MET A 911 -8.66 -5.56 -8.26
N TYR A 912 -7.52 -5.83 -7.61
CA TYR A 912 -6.27 -5.08 -7.72
C TYR A 912 -5.06 -6.01 -7.79
N GLN A 913 -4.34 -5.94 -8.91
CA GLN A 913 -3.20 -6.79 -9.25
C GLN A 913 -1.93 -6.33 -8.52
N ASN A 914 -1.87 -5.06 -8.16
CA ASN A 914 -0.80 -4.48 -7.38
C ASN A 914 -1.35 -3.31 -6.54
N PRO A 915 -0.64 -2.88 -5.47
CA PRO A 915 -1.09 -1.76 -4.65
C PRO A 915 -1.16 -0.42 -5.39
N LEU A 916 -0.34 -0.22 -6.45
CA LEU A 916 -0.34 1.01 -7.24
C LEU A 916 -1.72 1.27 -7.86
N THR A 917 -2.48 0.25 -8.23
CA THR A 917 -3.79 0.38 -8.88
C THR A 917 -4.99 0.35 -7.91
N GLU A 918 -4.73 0.24 -6.60
CA GLU A 918 -5.76 0.09 -5.58
C GLU A 918 -6.57 1.38 -5.38
N ASP A 919 -7.89 1.27 -5.49
CA ASP A 919 -8.82 2.36 -5.20
C ASP A 919 -8.97 2.57 -3.68
N ILE A 920 -9.38 3.77 -3.27
CA ILE A 920 -9.34 4.25 -1.89
C ILE A 920 -10.77 4.42 -1.38
N TRP A 921 -11.12 3.73 -0.30
CA TRP A 921 -12.32 4.05 0.47
C TRP A 921 -11.98 5.01 1.58
N LEU A 922 -12.64 6.17 1.66
CA LEU A 922 -12.35 7.16 2.69
C LEU A 922 -13.31 7.08 3.87
N ASN A 923 -12.73 6.90 5.05
CA ASN A 923 -13.47 6.94 6.30
C ASN A 923 -13.87 8.39 6.66
N LEU A 924 -15.16 8.71 6.58
CA LEU A 924 -15.66 10.06 6.86
C LEU A 924 -15.49 10.47 8.34
N VAL A 925 -15.39 9.53 9.28
CA VAL A 925 -15.13 9.85 10.70
C VAL A 925 -13.69 10.31 10.87
N SER A 926 -12.72 9.61 10.28
CA SER A 926 -11.33 10.05 10.28
C SER A 926 -11.14 11.37 9.52
N LEU A 927 -11.83 11.54 8.37
CA LEU A 927 -11.82 12.80 7.63
C LEU A 927 -12.38 13.96 8.46
N LYS A 928 -13.50 13.75 9.17
CA LYS A 928 -14.08 14.74 10.09
C LYS A 928 -13.08 15.15 11.17
N ARG A 929 -12.47 14.18 11.84
CA ARG A 929 -11.47 14.40 12.89
C ARG A 929 -10.28 15.22 12.37
N LEU A 930 -9.80 14.92 11.16
CA LEU A 930 -8.73 15.69 10.53
C LEU A 930 -9.16 17.15 10.28
N LEU A 931 -10.36 17.38 9.73
CA LEU A 931 -10.88 18.74 9.49
C LEU A 931 -11.07 19.53 10.80
N GLU A 932 -11.52 18.86 11.87
CA GLU A 932 -11.62 19.46 13.21
C GLU A 932 -10.25 19.88 13.74
N ILE A 933 -9.22 19.04 13.59
CA ILE A 933 -7.84 19.38 13.97
C ILE A 933 -7.33 20.60 13.20
N LEU A 934 -7.66 20.71 11.91
CA LEU A 934 -7.15 21.77 11.03
C LEU A 934 -7.87 23.11 11.21
N PHE A 935 -9.20 23.10 11.34
CA PHE A 935 -10.02 24.29 11.16
C PHE A 935 -10.84 24.68 12.38
N VAL A 936 -11.14 23.72 13.27
CA VAL A 936 -11.82 24.03 14.52
C VAL A 936 -10.72 24.43 15.50
N ARG A 937 -10.64 25.73 15.80
CA ARG A 937 -9.76 26.21 16.87
C ARG A 937 -10.04 25.36 18.11
N SER A 938 -9.00 24.75 18.68
CA SER A 938 -9.03 24.38 20.09
C SER A 938 -9.66 25.58 20.83
N PRO A 939 -10.68 25.38 21.69
CA PRO A 939 -11.27 26.46 22.48
C PRO A 939 -10.27 27.20 23.39
N TRP A 940 -8.98 26.84 23.32
CA TRP A 940 -7.87 27.35 24.09
C TRP A 940 -6.79 27.90 23.14
N LYS A 941 -7.00 29.12 22.66
CA LYS A 941 -5.93 30.06 22.33
C LYS A 941 -6.11 31.31 23.14
#